data_AF-A0AA38ZH69-F1
#
_entry.id   AF-A0AA38ZH69-F1
#
_cell.length_a   1.000
_cell.length_b   1.000
_cell.length_c   1.000
_cell.angle_alpha   90.00
_cell.angle_beta   90.00
_cell.angle_gamma   90.00
#
_symmetry.space_group_name_H-M   'P 1'
#
loop_
_entity.id
_entity.type
_entity.pdbx_description
1 polymer ?
#
loop_
_entity_poly.entity_id
_entity_poly.type
_entity_poly.pdbx_seq_one_letter_code
_entity_poly.pdbx_strand_id
1 'polypeptide(L)'
;MATVSSCVLHIILNTFILFIINPSFILGENDELSIVDFDFNSFHGDYTPPSPPPPASPPHPPSLLCEGDLGGNGSFDTICELNSSLNFGKDVYIEGIGSLHILSGVIVSCPIVGCLILVNISGEFVMGVNSSIIAGTVFVEAQNVSLSDGSIINVTALAGAPPPQTSGTPSGVQGSGGGHGGRGASCVTDNTKLPEDVWGGDAYSWSSLDEPNSYGSKGGTTSKEEDYGGGGGGRIEFEVESAIDVCGSLVADGGDGGVKGGGGSGGSIYIKAPRMTGSGRISAAGGNGFAGGGGGRVSINVFSRHDDLKFLVHGGRSFGCPENSGAAGTYYDAVPRRLIVSNHNLSTDTDTLLLEFPNQPLWTNVYVENHAKASVPLLWSRVQVQGQLHLSCGAVLSFGLAHYASSEFELMAEELLMSDSVIKIYGALRMSVKVHLMWNSKMLIDGGGDSLVATSLLEASNLVVLKESSVIHSNANLGVHGQGLLNLSGPGDLIEAQRLILSLFYSINVGPGSVLRGPLENASDNDVTPRLYCERQDCPMELLHPPEDCNVNSSLPFTLQICRVEDIIVEGLIEGSVIHFHWVRTVVVHCSGMISASGLGCTGGVGRGKVFSNGLGGGGGHGGNGGDGYYNGSYIEGGVAYGDADLPCELGSGSGNVSLPGATAGGGIIVMGSLEHSLSSLYVNGSLRSDGQNFGENIKKGDDRIISNMGSGGGSGGTILLFIHTLAFANSSRISAAGGYGSPNGGGGGGGGRVHFHWSDIPIGDGYLPIASVEGSIYTGGGLGKGQGRAGENGTVTGKACPKGLYGIFCKECPIGTFKNVSGSDEALCYNCPSHELPHRAIYIAVRGGAAESPCPYKCVSDRYHMPHCYTALEELIYTFGGPWLFGLILLGLLILLALVLSVARMKYVSADELPALVPPRRSSRIDHSFPFLESLNEVLETNRTEESQNHVHRMYFNGPNTFSEPWHLPHFPPEQVIEIVYEDAFTRFVNEINGLAAYQWWEGSVYRILCILAYPLSWSWLQRQRKKKLQRLREFVRSEYDHACLRSCRSRALYEGLKVAATSDLMLAYVDFFLGGDEKRTDLPPRLHQRFPLSLVFGGDGSYLAPFSLHNDNILTSLMSQSVPPTIWYRLVAGLNAQLRLVCCGHLRITLGSVVGWLETHANPTLCTYGVRIDLAWFQPTACGHRQFGLLVCASEDESVPTSVEGVDGSSFPEHLSR
;
A
#
# COMPACT_ATOMS: atom_id res chain seq x y z
N MET A 1 -27.09 48.80 -58.12
CA MET A 1 -27.07 49.86 -57.08
C MET A 1 -26.56 49.19 -55.80
N ALA A 2 -25.25 49.04 -55.57
CA ALA A 2 -24.21 50.09 -55.52
C ALA A 2 -24.72 51.26 -54.66
N THR A 3 -24.32 51.38 -53.39
CA THR A 3 -22.94 51.32 -52.88
C THR A 3 -22.63 50.31 -51.74
N VAL A 4 -23.62 49.65 -51.14
CA VAL A 4 -23.43 48.91 -49.85
C VAL A 4 -22.52 47.67 -49.92
N SER A 5 -22.40 47.01 -51.07
CA SER A 5 -21.71 45.70 -51.20
C SER A 5 -20.18 45.74 -51.01
N SER A 6 -19.54 46.91 -51.04
CA SER A 6 -18.07 47.01 -51.01
C SER A 6 -17.49 46.91 -49.58
N CYS A 7 -18.16 47.52 -48.60
CA CYS A 7 -17.66 47.55 -47.22
C CYS A 7 -17.71 46.17 -46.55
N VAL A 8 -18.78 45.40 -46.76
CA VAL A 8 -18.90 44.04 -46.17
C VAL A 8 -17.82 43.12 -46.72
N LEU A 9 -17.55 43.18 -48.03
CA LEU A 9 -16.50 42.37 -48.66
C LEU A 9 -15.10 42.78 -48.17
N HIS A 10 -14.82 44.09 -48.03
CA HIS A 10 -13.55 44.57 -47.48
C HIS A 10 -13.36 44.22 -46.00
N ILE A 11 -14.40 44.26 -45.17
CA ILE A 11 -14.32 43.85 -43.76
C ILE A 11 -13.96 42.37 -43.68
N ILE A 12 -14.70 41.51 -44.40
CA ILE A 12 -14.44 40.06 -44.42
C ILE A 12 -13.03 39.76 -44.94
N LEU A 13 -12.60 40.40 -46.04
CA LEU A 13 -11.27 40.17 -46.62
C LEU A 13 -10.14 40.67 -45.70
N ASN A 14 -10.31 41.83 -45.03
CA ASN A 14 -9.31 42.32 -44.05
C ASN A 14 -9.25 41.41 -42.81
N THR A 15 -10.37 40.88 -42.31
CA THR A 15 -10.34 39.87 -41.24
C THR A 15 -9.66 38.57 -41.67
N PHE A 16 -9.75 38.20 -42.95
CA PHE A 16 -9.09 37.02 -43.50
C PHE A 16 -7.57 37.22 -43.65
N ILE A 17 -7.15 38.42 -44.07
CA ILE A 17 -5.73 38.77 -44.25
C ILE A 17 -5.00 38.92 -42.91
N LEU A 18 -5.66 39.46 -41.87
CA LEU A 18 -5.06 39.57 -40.54
C LEU A 18 -4.68 38.21 -39.93
N PHE A 19 -5.38 37.14 -40.29
CA PHE A 19 -5.15 35.78 -39.78
C PHE A 19 -4.00 35.02 -40.45
N ILE A 20 -3.37 35.57 -41.50
CA ILE A 20 -2.43 34.82 -42.37
C ILE A 20 -0.98 35.33 -42.28
N ILE A 21 -0.74 36.54 -41.74
CA ILE A 21 0.52 37.27 -41.96
C ILE A 21 1.47 37.32 -40.73
N ASN A 22 1.12 36.76 -39.57
CA ASN A 22 2.00 36.76 -38.38
C ASN A 22 2.01 35.42 -37.61
N PRO A 23 2.99 34.52 -37.86
CA PRO A 23 3.15 33.23 -37.17
C PRO A 23 4.05 33.36 -35.93
N SER A 24 3.77 34.32 -35.03
CA SER A 24 4.74 34.79 -34.03
C SER A 24 4.12 35.27 -32.71
N PHE A 25 3.04 34.61 -32.25
CA PHE A 25 2.57 34.70 -30.86
C PHE A 25 2.15 33.31 -30.34
N ILE A 26 3.13 32.57 -29.82
CA ILE A 26 3.00 31.26 -29.16
C ILE A 26 4.07 31.20 -28.05
N LEU A 27 3.67 31.02 -26.77
CA LEU A 27 4.16 30.00 -25.82
C LEU A 27 3.49 30.20 -24.43
N GLY A 28 3.59 29.19 -23.55
CA GLY A 28 2.89 29.09 -22.25
C GLY A 28 1.77 28.04 -22.32
N GLU A 29 2.10 26.73 -22.35
CA GLU A 29 2.38 25.88 -21.18
C GLU A 29 1.12 25.71 -20.28
N ASN A 30 0.53 24.52 -20.08
CA ASN A 30 0.83 23.17 -20.61
C ASN A 30 -0.47 22.42 -20.94
N ASP A 31 -0.41 21.56 -21.96
CA ASP A 31 -1.29 20.38 -22.12
C ASP A 31 -0.62 19.45 -23.15
N GLU A 32 -0.18 18.26 -22.74
CA GLU A 32 0.45 17.29 -23.63
C GLU A 32 -0.59 16.51 -24.43
N LEU A 33 -0.53 16.56 -25.76
CA LEU A 33 -1.29 15.61 -26.59
C LEU A 33 -0.77 15.48 -28.03
N SER A 34 -0.18 14.32 -28.35
CA SER A 34 0.34 13.99 -29.68
C SER A 34 -0.20 12.66 -30.23
N ILE A 35 -0.36 12.62 -31.56
CA ILE A 35 -0.88 11.55 -32.43
C ILE A 35 -0.25 11.84 -33.81
N VAL A 36 0.40 10.94 -34.55
CA VAL A 36 0.77 9.53 -34.33
C VAL A 36 1.97 9.17 -35.22
N ASP A 37 2.63 8.04 -34.95
CA ASP A 37 3.56 7.24 -35.78
C ASP A 37 4.62 7.93 -36.67
N PHE A 38 5.89 7.55 -36.49
CA PHE A 38 6.50 6.54 -37.37
C PHE A 38 7.81 5.98 -36.79
N ASP A 39 7.96 4.65 -36.80
CA ASP A 39 9.18 3.97 -36.36
C ASP A 39 10.41 4.32 -37.23
N PHE A 40 11.43 4.92 -36.62
CA PHE A 40 12.75 5.03 -37.24
C PHE A 40 13.88 5.22 -36.21
N ASN A 41 14.06 4.27 -35.28
CA ASN A 41 15.31 4.21 -34.49
C ASN A 41 15.71 2.82 -33.95
N SER A 42 15.44 1.75 -34.69
CA SER A 42 15.98 0.39 -34.42
C SER A 42 17.48 0.27 -34.75
N PHE A 43 18.30 1.26 -34.36
CA PHE A 43 19.73 1.34 -34.70
C PHE A 43 20.62 1.97 -33.60
N HIS A 44 20.28 1.75 -32.33
CA HIS A 44 21.26 1.65 -31.26
C HIS A 44 21.26 0.23 -30.70
N GLY A 45 21.86 -0.70 -31.46
CA GLY A 45 22.42 -1.89 -30.85
C GLY A 45 23.72 -1.50 -30.15
N ASP A 46 23.88 -1.89 -28.89
CA ASP A 46 25.09 -1.61 -28.13
C ASP A 46 26.31 -2.25 -28.79
N TYR A 47 27.11 -1.43 -29.45
CA TYR A 47 28.39 -1.84 -30.02
C TYR A 47 29.47 -1.87 -28.93
N THR A 48 29.18 -2.58 -27.82
CA THR A 48 30.26 -3.23 -27.09
C THR A 48 31.00 -4.09 -28.11
N PRO A 49 32.32 -3.91 -28.29
CA PRO A 49 33.06 -4.85 -29.13
C PRO A 49 32.87 -6.24 -28.50
N PRO A 50 32.63 -7.30 -29.30
CA PRO A 50 32.56 -8.64 -28.74
C PRO A 50 33.82 -8.86 -27.91
N SER A 51 33.64 -9.33 -26.67
CA SER A 51 34.75 -9.66 -25.79
C SER A 51 35.73 -10.53 -26.58
N PRO A 52 37.04 -10.21 -26.58
CA PRO A 52 38.00 -10.96 -27.37
C PRO A 52 37.85 -12.44 -26.98
N PRO A 53 37.72 -13.36 -27.96
CA PRO A 53 37.42 -14.74 -27.66
C PRO A 53 38.45 -15.24 -26.65
N PRO A 54 38.02 -15.93 -25.57
CA PRO A 54 38.90 -16.26 -24.46
C PRO A 54 40.15 -16.96 -25.02
N PRO A 55 41.35 -16.58 -24.56
CA PRO A 55 42.59 -17.07 -25.14
C PRO A 55 42.55 -18.60 -25.13
N ALA A 56 42.60 -19.20 -26.33
CA ALA A 56 42.36 -20.62 -26.52
C ALA A 56 43.15 -21.43 -25.50
N SER A 57 42.47 -22.35 -24.80
CA SER A 57 43.06 -23.14 -23.74
C SER A 57 44.35 -23.79 -24.24
N PRO A 58 45.44 -23.78 -23.44
CA PRO A 58 46.68 -24.42 -23.85
C PRO A 58 46.36 -25.88 -24.18
N PRO A 59 46.76 -26.39 -25.36
CA PRO A 59 46.29 -27.68 -25.84
C PRO A 59 46.65 -28.76 -24.81
N HIS A 60 45.62 -29.47 -24.36
CA HIS A 60 45.75 -30.47 -23.29
C HIS A 60 46.83 -31.51 -23.67
N PRO A 61 47.62 -31.99 -22.71
CA PRO A 61 48.53 -33.11 -22.97
C PRO A 61 47.69 -34.35 -23.38
N PRO A 62 48.26 -35.29 -24.14
CA PRO A 62 47.52 -36.46 -24.61
C PRO A 62 46.89 -37.23 -23.45
N SER A 63 45.64 -37.66 -23.66
CA SER A 63 44.85 -38.43 -22.71
C SER A 63 45.50 -39.78 -22.37
N LEU A 64 45.24 -40.25 -21.16
CA LEU A 64 45.83 -41.48 -20.63
C LEU A 64 45.12 -42.74 -21.15
N LEU A 65 45.86 -43.83 -21.31
CA LEU A 65 45.33 -45.13 -21.72
C LEU A 65 44.85 -45.95 -20.51
N CYS A 66 43.64 -46.52 -20.58
CA CYS A 66 43.05 -47.33 -19.50
C CYS A 66 43.96 -48.49 -19.05
N GLU A 67 44.30 -49.42 -19.96
CA GLU A 67 45.23 -50.52 -19.67
C GLU A 67 46.68 -50.05 -19.48
N GLY A 68 47.11 -49.04 -20.24
CA GLY A 68 48.53 -48.66 -20.36
C GLY A 68 49.06 -47.78 -19.23
N ASP A 69 48.34 -46.71 -18.90
CA ASP A 69 48.77 -45.69 -17.92
C ASP A 69 48.04 -45.82 -16.58
N LEU A 70 46.83 -46.39 -16.57
CA LEU A 70 45.98 -46.52 -15.38
C LEU A 70 45.89 -47.95 -14.84
N GLY A 71 46.42 -48.95 -15.56
CA GLY A 71 46.35 -50.36 -15.15
C GLY A 71 44.91 -50.90 -15.01
N GLY A 72 43.94 -50.23 -15.64
CA GLY A 72 42.54 -50.63 -15.69
C GLY A 72 42.30 -51.79 -16.66
N ASN A 73 41.07 -52.27 -16.68
CA ASN A 73 40.61 -53.31 -17.61
C ASN A 73 39.70 -52.67 -18.67
N GLY A 74 40.03 -52.85 -19.96
CA GLY A 74 39.23 -52.36 -21.09
C GLY A 74 39.74 -51.05 -21.72
N SER A 75 38.85 -50.35 -22.44
CA SER A 75 39.16 -49.08 -23.14
C SER A 75 38.16 -48.00 -22.81
N PHE A 76 38.62 -46.75 -22.77
CA PHE A 76 37.81 -45.55 -22.63
C PHE A 76 36.78 -45.35 -23.76
N ASP A 77 36.89 -46.03 -24.89
CA ASP A 77 35.86 -46.08 -25.94
C ASP A 77 34.69 -47.04 -25.62
N THR A 78 34.79 -47.80 -24.53
CA THR A 78 33.86 -48.89 -24.18
C THR A 78 33.51 -48.85 -22.69
N ILE A 79 34.23 -49.60 -21.86
CA ILE A 79 34.21 -49.49 -20.40
C ILE A 79 35.67 -49.58 -19.93
N CYS A 80 36.09 -48.66 -19.07
CA CYS A 80 37.34 -48.74 -18.32
C CYS A 80 37.04 -49.02 -16.85
N GLU A 81 37.44 -50.19 -16.34
CA GLU A 81 37.29 -50.55 -14.93
C GLU A 81 38.61 -50.38 -14.19
N LEU A 82 38.68 -49.42 -13.24
CA LEU A 82 39.83 -49.24 -12.37
C LEU A 82 39.68 -50.13 -11.14
N ASN A 83 40.61 -51.08 -10.99
CA ASN A 83 40.64 -52.10 -9.92
C ASN A 83 41.77 -51.91 -8.90
N SER A 84 42.65 -50.94 -9.11
CA SER A 84 43.84 -50.68 -8.30
C SER A 84 44.04 -49.19 -8.08
N SER A 85 44.60 -48.82 -6.93
CA SER A 85 44.76 -47.43 -6.53
C SER A 85 45.97 -46.78 -7.20
N LEU A 86 45.78 -45.54 -7.69
CA LEU A 86 46.72 -44.80 -8.53
C LEU A 86 47.13 -43.49 -7.84
N ASN A 87 48.39 -43.11 -8.02
CA ASN A 87 48.96 -41.88 -7.44
C ASN A 87 49.80 -41.14 -8.49
N PHE A 88 49.40 -39.92 -8.84
CA PHE A 88 49.95 -39.13 -9.94
C PHE A 88 50.81 -37.97 -9.43
N GLY A 89 51.93 -37.73 -10.13
CA GLY A 89 52.84 -36.60 -9.88
C GLY A 89 52.70 -35.44 -10.86
N LYS A 90 51.59 -35.39 -11.62
CA LYS A 90 51.27 -34.42 -12.67
C LYS A 90 49.76 -34.42 -12.91
N ASP A 91 49.26 -33.41 -13.61
CA ASP A 91 47.86 -33.34 -14.04
C ASP A 91 47.44 -34.57 -14.88
N VAL A 92 46.18 -34.95 -14.73
CA VAL A 92 45.55 -36.16 -15.25
C VAL A 92 44.43 -35.75 -16.20
N TYR A 93 44.48 -36.26 -17.44
CA TYR A 93 43.47 -36.00 -18.46
C TYR A 93 42.96 -37.34 -18.99
N ILE A 94 41.65 -37.56 -18.85
CA ILE A 94 40.93 -38.75 -19.28
C ILE A 94 39.84 -38.29 -20.26
N GLU A 95 39.84 -38.86 -21.46
CA GLU A 95 38.94 -38.52 -22.56
C GLU A 95 38.48 -39.82 -23.24
N GLY A 96 37.19 -39.98 -23.53
CA GLY A 96 36.69 -41.17 -24.20
C GLY A 96 35.18 -41.20 -24.49
N ILE A 97 34.77 -42.14 -25.34
CA ILE A 97 33.37 -42.26 -25.82
C ILE A 97 32.53 -43.21 -24.95
N GLY A 98 33.18 -44.02 -24.11
CA GLY A 98 32.60 -45.11 -23.32
C GLY A 98 32.21 -44.72 -21.90
N SER A 99 32.68 -45.48 -20.90
CA SER A 99 32.32 -45.30 -19.49
C SER A 99 33.50 -45.62 -18.55
N LEU A 100 33.55 -45.01 -17.37
CA LEU A 100 34.62 -45.18 -16.37
C LEU A 100 34.04 -45.60 -15.03
N HIS A 101 34.40 -46.81 -14.58
CA HIS A 101 33.99 -47.36 -13.30
C HIS A 101 35.19 -47.43 -12.34
N ILE A 102 35.15 -46.64 -11.28
CA ILE A 102 36.09 -46.73 -10.16
C ILE A 102 35.53 -47.75 -9.18
N LEU A 103 36.14 -48.93 -9.09
CA LEU A 103 35.61 -50.01 -8.26
C LEU A 103 35.71 -49.70 -6.75
N SER A 104 34.94 -50.44 -5.96
CA SER A 104 34.80 -50.19 -4.52
C SER A 104 36.14 -50.26 -3.78
N GLY A 105 36.47 -49.23 -3.00
CA GLY A 105 37.73 -49.10 -2.26
C GLY A 105 38.96 -48.62 -3.07
N VAL A 106 38.80 -48.31 -4.36
CA VAL A 106 39.89 -47.77 -5.20
C VAL A 106 40.12 -46.28 -4.92
N ILE A 107 41.39 -45.86 -4.87
CA ILE A 107 41.82 -44.49 -4.60
C ILE A 107 42.57 -43.94 -5.82
N VAL A 108 42.14 -42.78 -6.32
CA VAL A 108 42.76 -42.07 -7.45
C VAL A 108 43.27 -40.72 -6.92
N SER A 109 44.57 -40.57 -6.69
CA SER A 109 45.14 -39.37 -6.06
C SER A 109 46.16 -38.63 -6.92
N CYS A 110 46.10 -37.30 -6.90
CA CYS A 110 47.19 -36.41 -7.23
C CYS A 110 47.36 -35.42 -6.05
N PRO A 111 48.11 -35.78 -5.00
CA PRO A 111 48.22 -35.00 -3.76
C PRO A 111 49.16 -33.78 -3.91
N ILE A 112 49.17 -33.16 -5.08
CA ILE A 112 49.93 -31.94 -5.39
C ILE A 112 48.97 -30.76 -5.36
N VAL A 113 49.40 -29.70 -4.68
CA VAL A 113 48.67 -28.44 -4.52
C VAL A 113 48.33 -27.85 -5.90
N GLY A 114 47.03 -27.73 -6.20
CA GLY A 114 46.50 -27.24 -7.48
C GLY A 114 46.48 -28.26 -8.64
N CYS A 115 46.80 -29.53 -8.42
CA CYS A 115 46.80 -30.56 -9.47
C CYS A 115 45.39 -30.81 -10.03
N LEU A 116 45.28 -30.88 -11.35
CA LEU A 116 44.03 -31.12 -12.07
C LEU A 116 43.83 -32.62 -12.38
N ILE A 117 42.64 -33.13 -12.06
CA ILE A 117 42.09 -34.35 -12.65
C ILE A 117 40.88 -33.95 -13.50
N LEU A 118 40.97 -34.14 -14.81
CA LEU A 118 39.92 -33.88 -15.78
C LEU A 118 39.43 -35.21 -16.37
N VAL A 119 38.12 -35.44 -16.31
CA VAL A 119 37.42 -36.60 -16.87
C VAL A 119 36.37 -36.10 -17.85
N ASN A 120 36.46 -36.49 -19.11
CA ASN A 120 35.49 -36.18 -20.16
C ASN A 120 35.06 -37.49 -20.86
N ILE A 121 33.85 -37.96 -20.57
CA ILE A 121 33.40 -39.31 -20.94
C ILE A 121 31.92 -39.30 -21.32
N SER A 122 31.59 -39.51 -22.60
CA SER A 122 30.20 -39.36 -23.08
C SER A 122 29.20 -40.46 -22.68
N GLY A 123 29.59 -41.38 -21.78
CA GLY A 123 28.72 -42.35 -21.12
C GLY A 123 28.68 -42.17 -19.61
N GLU A 124 28.83 -43.26 -18.85
CA GLU A 124 28.63 -43.25 -17.38
C GLU A 124 29.96 -43.13 -16.61
N PHE A 125 29.94 -42.28 -15.57
CA PHE A 125 31.01 -42.18 -14.58
C PHE A 125 30.51 -42.69 -13.21
N VAL A 126 31.09 -43.79 -12.74
CA VAL A 126 30.62 -44.53 -11.56
C VAL A 126 31.71 -44.59 -10.50
N MET A 127 31.45 -44.05 -9.32
CA MET A 127 32.27 -44.23 -8.12
C MET A 127 31.64 -45.28 -7.21
N GLY A 128 32.31 -46.43 -7.06
CA GLY A 128 31.90 -47.52 -6.19
C GLY A 128 32.01 -47.21 -4.68
N VAL A 129 31.47 -48.10 -3.86
CA VAL A 129 31.40 -47.95 -2.39
C VAL A 129 32.80 -47.76 -1.79
N ASN A 130 32.98 -46.74 -0.95
CA ASN A 130 34.27 -46.36 -0.35
C ASN A 130 35.42 -46.07 -1.35
N SER A 131 35.12 -45.79 -2.63
CA SER A 131 36.14 -45.27 -3.56
C SER A 131 36.44 -43.79 -3.30
N SER A 132 37.61 -43.29 -3.71
CA SER A 132 37.93 -41.87 -3.53
C SER A 132 38.81 -41.25 -4.61
N ILE A 133 38.58 -39.95 -4.86
CA ILE A 133 39.41 -39.10 -5.69
C ILE A 133 40.01 -37.99 -4.82
N ILE A 134 41.30 -37.72 -4.95
CA ILE A 134 42.03 -36.70 -4.18
C ILE A 134 42.85 -35.83 -5.13
N ALA A 135 42.56 -34.53 -5.24
CA ALA A 135 43.25 -33.61 -6.17
C ALA A 135 43.18 -32.14 -5.70
N GLY A 136 43.77 -31.22 -6.46
CA GLY A 136 43.54 -29.77 -6.28
C GLY A 136 42.29 -29.28 -7.02
N THR A 137 42.05 -29.78 -8.23
CA THR A 137 40.81 -29.60 -8.99
C THR A 137 40.33 -30.94 -9.54
N VAL A 138 39.03 -31.20 -9.46
CA VAL A 138 38.36 -32.32 -10.15
C VAL A 138 37.28 -31.75 -11.06
N PHE A 139 37.40 -32.00 -12.37
CA PHE A 139 36.40 -31.68 -13.38
C PHE A 139 35.87 -32.98 -13.99
N VAL A 140 34.55 -33.13 -14.05
CA VAL A 140 33.88 -34.30 -14.64
C VAL A 140 32.77 -33.86 -15.59
N GLU A 141 32.96 -34.13 -16.87
CA GLU A 141 31.94 -34.05 -17.92
C GLU A 141 31.49 -35.48 -18.29
N ALA A 142 30.20 -35.80 -18.10
CA ALA A 142 29.67 -37.14 -18.37
C ALA A 142 28.17 -37.16 -18.71
N GLN A 143 27.66 -38.26 -19.28
CA GLN A 143 26.21 -38.39 -19.50
C GLN A 143 25.45 -38.68 -18.20
N ASN A 144 25.93 -39.66 -17.43
CA ASN A 144 25.41 -40.01 -16.10
C ASN A 144 26.56 -40.05 -15.08
N VAL A 145 26.31 -39.56 -13.86
CA VAL A 145 27.25 -39.64 -12.73
C VAL A 145 26.57 -40.34 -11.56
N SER A 146 27.23 -41.35 -10.98
CA SER A 146 26.74 -42.00 -9.75
C SER A 146 27.85 -42.13 -8.70
N LEU A 147 27.62 -41.53 -7.53
CA LEU A 147 28.53 -41.51 -6.40
C LEU A 147 27.96 -42.37 -5.27
N SER A 148 28.38 -43.63 -5.20
CA SER A 148 27.87 -44.62 -4.22
C SER A 148 28.10 -44.22 -2.77
N ASP A 149 27.39 -44.87 -1.84
CA ASP A 149 27.60 -44.73 -0.40
C ASP A 149 29.10 -44.78 -0.01
N GLY A 150 29.53 -43.81 0.81
CA GLY A 150 30.90 -43.71 1.28
C GLY A 150 31.95 -43.35 0.22
N SER A 151 31.58 -43.12 -1.05
CA SER A 151 32.51 -42.55 -2.03
C SER A 151 32.82 -41.09 -1.71
N ILE A 152 34.06 -40.63 -1.94
CA ILE A 152 34.50 -39.27 -1.58
C ILE A 152 35.35 -38.65 -2.68
N ILE A 153 34.96 -37.45 -3.14
CA ILE A 153 35.84 -36.56 -3.90
C ILE A 153 36.33 -35.47 -2.94
N ASN A 154 37.65 -35.46 -2.71
CA ASN A 154 38.29 -34.64 -1.68
C ASN A 154 39.36 -33.74 -2.27
N VAL A 155 39.09 -32.44 -2.29
CA VAL A 155 40.03 -31.37 -2.68
C VAL A 155 40.37 -30.44 -1.51
N THR A 156 40.17 -30.93 -0.27
CA THR A 156 40.44 -30.21 0.98
C THR A 156 41.91 -29.79 1.08
N ALA A 157 42.16 -28.54 1.44
CA ALA A 157 43.50 -27.96 1.62
C ALA A 157 44.47 -28.01 0.40
N LEU A 158 44.00 -28.45 -0.78
CA LEU A 158 44.81 -28.66 -1.99
C LEU A 158 44.65 -27.53 -3.04
N ALA A 159 44.11 -26.37 -2.66
CA ALA A 159 43.99 -25.20 -3.53
C ALA A 159 45.30 -24.80 -4.24
N GLY A 160 45.23 -24.57 -5.55
CA GLY A 160 46.26 -23.82 -6.25
C GLY A 160 46.28 -22.34 -5.84
N ALA A 161 47.10 -21.52 -6.49
CA ALA A 161 47.14 -20.09 -6.20
C ALA A 161 45.76 -19.42 -6.43
N PRO A 162 45.27 -18.58 -5.51
CA PRO A 162 44.05 -17.80 -5.72
C PRO A 162 44.24 -16.78 -6.85
N PRO A 163 43.17 -16.20 -7.41
CA PRO A 163 43.27 -15.24 -8.51
C PRO A 163 44.21 -14.06 -8.18
N PRO A 164 45.04 -13.61 -9.14
CA PRO A 164 45.98 -12.52 -8.89
C PRO A 164 45.23 -11.24 -8.49
N GLN A 165 45.88 -10.40 -7.67
CA GLN A 165 45.33 -9.17 -7.09
C GLN A 165 44.25 -9.35 -5.99
N THR A 166 43.92 -10.58 -5.57
CA THR A 166 43.00 -10.81 -4.44
C THR A 166 43.67 -10.60 -3.06
N SER A 167 42.96 -9.97 -2.12
CA SER A 167 43.35 -9.86 -0.70
C SER A 167 42.88 -11.04 0.17
N GLY A 168 42.54 -12.18 -0.45
CA GLY A 168 42.02 -13.37 0.23
C GLY A 168 43.02 -14.13 1.10
N THR A 169 44.32 -13.98 0.84
CA THR A 169 45.39 -14.50 1.71
C THR A 169 45.89 -13.34 2.59
N PRO A 170 45.69 -13.38 3.93
CA PRO A 170 46.02 -12.24 4.79
C PRO A 170 47.53 -12.01 4.90
N SER A 171 47.96 -10.76 4.79
CA SER A 171 49.37 -10.38 4.87
C SER A 171 49.83 -10.08 6.30
N GLY A 172 50.82 -10.83 6.81
CA GLY A 172 51.44 -10.55 8.11
C GLY A 172 51.80 -11.82 8.87
N VAL A 173 52.01 -11.68 10.18
CA VAL A 173 52.28 -12.80 11.11
C VAL A 173 51.25 -12.85 12.24
N GLN A 174 50.00 -12.59 11.90
CA GLN A 174 48.87 -12.44 12.84
C GLN A 174 48.04 -13.73 13.03
N GLY A 175 48.27 -14.77 12.23
CA GLY A 175 47.46 -16.01 12.29
C GLY A 175 46.01 -15.84 11.81
N SER A 176 45.71 -14.79 11.04
CA SER A 176 44.37 -14.50 10.51
C SER A 176 43.93 -15.55 9.48
N GLY A 177 42.62 -15.81 9.36
CA GLY A 177 42.07 -16.79 8.42
C GLY A 177 42.07 -16.30 6.97
N GLY A 178 42.12 -17.23 6.01
CA GLY A 178 41.91 -16.93 4.59
C GLY A 178 40.44 -16.58 4.29
N GLY A 179 40.19 -15.80 3.24
CA GLY A 179 38.84 -15.49 2.72
C GLY A 179 38.61 -16.06 1.32
N HIS A 180 37.35 -16.24 0.90
CA HIS A 180 36.99 -16.58 -0.49
C HIS A 180 35.50 -16.30 -0.78
N GLY A 181 34.59 -17.11 -0.23
CA GLY A 181 33.15 -16.83 -0.27
C GLY A 181 32.74 -15.86 0.85
N GLY A 182 33.13 -16.23 2.08
CA GLY A 182 33.15 -15.34 3.24
C GLY A 182 34.53 -14.75 3.51
N ARG A 183 34.60 -13.70 4.33
CA ARG A 183 35.84 -13.21 4.92
C ARG A 183 36.42 -14.21 5.93
N GLY A 184 37.75 -14.25 6.03
CA GLY A 184 38.44 -14.94 7.11
C GLY A 184 38.37 -14.13 8.41
N ALA A 185 38.37 -14.81 9.56
CA ALA A 185 38.40 -14.14 10.86
C ALA A 185 39.78 -13.54 11.17
N SER A 186 39.81 -12.63 12.16
CA SER A 186 41.03 -12.10 12.76
C SER A 186 40.85 -11.98 14.27
N CYS A 187 41.86 -12.41 15.03
CA CYS A 187 41.87 -12.33 16.50
C CYS A 187 42.76 -11.19 17.03
N VAL A 188 43.06 -10.20 16.19
CA VAL A 188 43.90 -9.05 16.56
C VAL A 188 43.04 -7.98 17.21
N THR A 189 43.04 -7.93 18.54
CA THR A 189 42.34 -6.88 19.31
C THR A 189 43.05 -5.53 19.19
N ASP A 190 42.69 -4.74 18.18
CA ASP A 190 43.04 -3.33 18.09
C ASP A 190 41.95 -2.51 18.81
N ASN A 191 42.22 -2.10 20.05
CA ASN A 191 41.29 -1.33 20.88
C ASN A 191 40.93 0.07 20.31
N THR A 192 41.47 0.46 19.15
CA THR A 192 41.11 1.70 18.44
C THR A 192 40.08 1.51 17.32
N LYS A 193 39.66 0.27 17.05
CA LYS A 193 38.72 -0.09 15.98
C LYS A 193 37.51 -0.86 16.51
N LEU A 194 36.43 -0.91 15.73
CA LEU A 194 35.32 -1.82 15.98
C LEU A 194 35.71 -3.25 15.56
N PRO A 195 35.19 -4.31 16.21
CA PRO A 195 35.45 -5.70 15.81
C PRO A 195 35.09 -5.99 14.34
N GLU A 196 34.05 -5.33 13.82
CA GLU A 196 33.60 -5.47 12.44
C GLU A 196 34.54 -4.83 11.39
N ASP A 197 35.47 -3.96 11.80
CA ASP A 197 36.53 -3.41 10.93
C ASP A 197 37.81 -4.27 10.89
N VAL A 198 37.82 -5.45 11.53
CA VAL A 198 39.03 -6.28 11.71
C VAL A 198 38.80 -7.71 11.20
N TRP A 199 38.99 -7.91 9.90
CA TRP A 199 38.95 -9.22 9.24
C TRP A 199 40.35 -9.75 8.88
N GLY A 200 40.40 -11.00 8.42
CA GLY A 200 41.58 -11.67 7.85
C GLY A 200 41.67 -11.45 6.35
N GLY A 201 41.54 -12.51 5.56
CA GLY A 201 41.43 -12.42 4.11
C GLY A 201 40.04 -11.99 3.63
N ASP A 202 39.98 -11.24 2.52
CA ASP A 202 38.73 -10.83 1.88
C ASP A 202 38.04 -11.93 1.07
N ALA A 203 36.74 -11.74 0.82
CA ALA A 203 35.98 -12.51 -0.17
C ALA A 203 36.21 -11.99 -1.60
N TYR A 204 36.10 -12.87 -2.60
CA TYR A 204 36.26 -12.57 -4.04
C TYR A 204 35.45 -13.56 -4.89
N SER A 205 35.56 -13.48 -6.23
CA SER A 205 34.73 -14.24 -7.18
C SER A 205 33.22 -14.07 -6.98
N TRP A 206 32.79 -12.85 -6.66
CA TRP A 206 31.36 -12.50 -6.59
C TRP A 206 30.70 -12.53 -7.96
N SER A 207 31.40 -12.07 -9.00
CA SER A 207 30.95 -12.07 -10.40
C SER A 207 30.85 -13.45 -11.06
N SER A 208 31.08 -14.52 -10.28
CA SER A 208 30.92 -15.92 -10.67
C SER A 208 30.26 -16.72 -9.54
N LEU A 209 29.23 -16.13 -8.93
CA LEU A 209 28.40 -16.78 -7.90
C LEU A 209 27.57 -17.94 -8.48
N ASP A 210 27.21 -17.82 -9.75
CA ASP A 210 26.46 -18.79 -10.56
C ASP A 210 27.34 -19.94 -11.08
N GLU A 211 28.54 -19.63 -11.61
CA GLU A 211 29.52 -20.63 -12.07
C GLU A 211 30.86 -20.48 -11.31
N PRO A 212 30.92 -20.87 -10.01
CA PRO A 212 32.08 -20.62 -9.15
C PRO A 212 33.28 -21.51 -9.53
N ASN A 213 34.27 -20.89 -10.17
CA ASN A 213 35.50 -21.56 -10.59
C ASN A 213 36.75 -20.87 -9.99
N SER A 214 36.87 -20.86 -8.66
CA SER A 214 37.99 -20.26 -7.91
C SER A 214 38.55 -21.17 -6.82
N TYR A 215 39.87 -21.08 -6.61
CA TYR A 215 40.54 -21.73 -5.49
C TYR A 215 40.29 -20.94 -4.21
N GLY A 216 40.17 -21.62 -3.07
CA GLY A 216 40.22 -20.99 -1.75
C GLY A 216 41.62 -20.44 -1.43
N SER A 217 41.69 -19.42 -0.58
CA SER A 217 42.94 -18.81 -0.12
C SER A 217 43.54 -19.54 1.09
N LYS A 218 44.86 -19.40 1.24
CA LYS A 218 45.59 -19.88 2.41
C LYS A 218 45.34 -18.97 3.63
N GLY A 219 45.30 -19.55 4.82
CA GLY A 219 45.38 -18.78 6.07
C GLY A 219 46.78 -18.20 6.32
N GLY A 220 46.87 -17.20 7.20
CA GLY A 220 48.13 -16.56 7.58
C GLY A 220 48.89 -17.36 8.67
N THR A 221 50.23 -17.28 8.68
CA THR A 221 51.06 -17.85 9.75
C THR A 221 51.19 -16.90 10.95
N THR A 222 51.62 -17.39 12.13
CA THR A 222 52.09 -16.54 13.25
C THR A 222 53.63 -16.44 13.34
N SER A 223 54.37 -16.99 12.37
CA SER A 223 55.84 -16.98 12.35
C SER A 223 56.40 -16.41 11.04
N LYS A 224 57.65 -15.91 11.07
CA LYS A 224 58.41 -15.52 9.86
C LYS A 224 59.32 -16.64 9.35
N GLU A 225 59.47 -17.72 10.12
CA GLU A 225 60.45 -18.79 9.90
C GLU A 225 59.79 -20.05 9.32
N GLU A 226 58.56 -20.34 9.77
CA GLU A 226 57.73 -21.45 9.29
C GLU A 226 56.33 -20.94 8.95
N ASP A 227 55.72 -21.52 7.91
CA ASP A 227 54.39 -21.17 7.45
C ASP A 227 53.35 -22.19 7.94
N TYR A 228 52.68 -21.85 9.04
CA TYR A 228 51.64 -22.66 9.68
C TYR A 228 50.22 -22.41 9.14
N GLY A 229 50.06 -21.60 8.09
CA GLY A 229 48.74 -21.30 7.54
C GLY A 229 48.05 -22.54 6.94
N GLY A 230 46.76 -22.71 7.20
CA GLY A 230 45.97 -23.78 6.60
C GLY A 230 45.80 -23.57 5.09
N GLY A 231 45.95 -24.63 4.28
CA GLY A 231 45.76 -24.60 2.83
C GLY A 231 44.32 -24.28 2.44
N GLY A 232 44.09 -23.58 1.32
CA GLY A 232 42.73 -23.31 0.82
C GLY A 232 42.05 -24.56 0.25
N GLY A 233 40.73 -24.56 0.16
CA GLY A 233 39.96 -25.60 -0.51
C GLY A 233 40.08 -25.54 -2.04
N GLY A 234 40.16 -26.70 -2.68
CA GLY A 234 40.29 -26.86 -4.14
C GLY A 234 39.02 -26.53 -4.94
N ARG A 235 38.87 -27.16 -6.11
CA ARG A 235 37.69 -27.00 -6.99
C ARG A 235 37.06 -28.36 -7.33
N ILE A 236 35.74 -28.41 -7.37
CA ILE A 236 34.97 -29.55 -7.89
C ILE A 236 33.96 -29.00 -8.91
N GLU A 237 33.95 -29.54 -10.11
CA GLU A 237 33.09 -29.08 -11.21
C GLU A 237 32.49 -30.29 -11.94
N PHE A 238 31.16 -30.29 -12.09
CA PHE A 238 30.39 -31.35 -12.71
C PHE A 238 29.46 -30.79 -13.80
N GLU A 239 29.67 -31.21 -15.04
CA GLU A 239 28.73 -30.99 -16.15
C GLU A 239 28.16 -32.34 -16.59
N VAL A 240 26.85 -32.56 -16.37
CA VAL A 240 26.23 -33.88 -16.55
C VAL A 240 25.02 -33.80 -17.49
N GLU A 241 25.05 -34.52 -18.61
CA GLU A 241 24.03 -34.38 -19.66
C GLU A 241 22.63 -34.86 -19.26
N SER A 242 22.52 -35.85 -18.35
CA SER A 242 21.24 -36.50 -18.02
C SER A 242 20.92 -36.52 -16.52
N ALA A 243 21.72 -37.20 -15.69
CA ALA A 243 21.45 -37.32 -14.26
C ALA A 243 22.69 -37.53 -13.39
N ILE A 244 22.70 -36.90 -12.21
CA ILE A 244 23.70 -37.11 -11.15
C ILE A 244 23.06 -37.65 -9.87
N ASP A 245 23.57 -38.76 -9.35
CA ASP A 245 23.19 -39.31 -8.04
C ASP A 245 24.34 -39.16 -7.03
N VAL A 246 24.06 -38.47 -5.92
CA VAL A 246 25.05 -38.09 -4.90
C VAL A 246 24.71 -38.73 -3.56
N CYS A 247 25.08 -40.00 -3.39
CA CYS A 247 25.08 -40.67 -2.08
C CYS A 247 26.43 -40.54 -1.35
N GLY A 248 27.52 -40.26 -2.10
CA GLY A 248 28.86 -39.96 -1.58
C GLY A 248 29.04 -38.57 -0.96
N SER A 249 30.29 -38.10 -0.88
CA SER A 249 30.65 -36.77 -0.36
C SER A 249 31.55 -35.99 -1.31
N LEU A 250 31.19 -34.74 -1.58
CA LEU A 250 32.00 -33.76 -2.32
C LEU A 250 32.57 -32.74 -1.32
N VAL A 251 33.90 -32.66 -1.19
CA VAL A 251 34.55 -31.92 -0.11
C VAL A 251 35.67 -31.02 -0.66
N ALA A 252 35.44 -29.72 -0.61
CA ALA A 252 36.38 -28.65 -0.95
C ALA A 252 36.62 -27.74 0.28
N ASP A 253 36.75 -28.34 1.46
CA ASP A 253 36.93 -27.62 2.72
C ASP A 253 38.33 -26.96 2.82
N GLY A 254 38.45 -25.91 3.61
CA GLY A 254 39.73 -25.29 3.98
C GLY A 254 40.49 -26.14 4.99
N GLY A 255 41.82 -26.16 4.88
CA GLY A 255 42.70 -26.84 5.82
C GLY A 255 42.85 -26.13 7.17
N ASP A 256 43.01 -26.91 8.23
CA ASP A 256 43.25 -26.38 9.58
C ASP A 256 44.66 -25.79 9.73
N GLY A 257 44.77 -24.59 10.32
CA GLY A 257 46.04 -23.96 10.75
C GLY A 257 46.39 -24.22 12.22
N GLY A 258 45.48 -24.83 12.99
CA GLY A 258 45.66 -25.11 14.41
C GLY A 258 45.91 -23.83 15.24
N VAL A 259 46.68 -23.91 16.32
CA VAL A 259 46.92 -22.75 17.22
C VAL A 259 48.09 -21.85 16.80
N LYS A 260 48.72 -22.10 15.63
CA LYS A 260 49.90 -21.36 15.14
C LYS A 260 49.71 -20.71 13.76
N GLY A 261 48.57 -20.91 13.12
CA GLY A 261 48.22 -20.28 11.85
C GLY A 261 46.71 -20.21 11.70
N GLY A 262 46.25 -19.31 10.86
CA GLY A 262 44.84 -19.21 10.50
C GLY A 262 44.41 -20.36 9.60
N GLY A 263 43.12 -20.69 9.62
CA GLY A 263 42.56 -21.68 8.71
C GLY A 263 42.52 -21.16 7.26
N GLY A 264 42.63 -22.07 6.30
CA GLY A 264 42.36 -21.76 4.89
C GLY A 264 40.87 -21.56 4.64
N SER A 265 40.51 -20.80 3.60
CA SER A 265 39.10 -20.66 3.19
C SER A 265 38.63 -21.84 2.35
N GLY A 266 37.32 -22.07 2.36
CA GLY A 266 36.67 -23.08 1.52
C GLY A 266 36.82 -22.78 0.02
N GLY A 267 36.81 -23.83 -0.79
CA GLY A 267 37.02 -23.78 -2.23
C GLY A 267 35.79 -23.38 -3.05
N SER A 268 35.71 -23.90 -4.28
CA SER A 268 34.50 -23.81 -5.12
C SER A 268 33.93 -25.19 -5.45
N ILE A 269 32.60 -25.29 -5.50
CA ILE A 269 31.88 -26.45 -6.06
C ILE A 269 30.80 -25.95 -7.04
N TYR A 270 30.84 -26.43 -8.28
CA TYR A 270 29.79 -26.20 -9.28
C TYR A 270 29.21 -27.53 -9.79
N ILE A 271 27.88 -27.64 -9.87
CA ILE A 271 27.18 -28.83 -10.37
C ILE A 271 26.06 -28.40 -11.32
N LYS A 272 26.08 -28.93 -12.53
CA LYS A 272 25.15 -28.61 -13.62
C LYS A 272 24.61 -29.90 -14.23
N ALA A 273 23.31 -30.16 -14.07
CA ALA A 273 22.67 -31.39 -14.54
C ALA A 273 21.15 -31.23 -14.69
N PRO A 274 20.47 -31.89 -15.66
CA PRO A 274 19.00 -31.84 -15.71
C PRO A 274 18.31 -32.43 -14.48
N ARG A 275 18.93 -33.45 -13.84
CA ARG A 275 18.36 -34.18 -12.69
C ARG A 275 19.41 -34.44 -11.61
N MET A 276 19.01 -34.29 -10.34
CA MET A 276 19.83 -34.64 -9.18
C MET A 276 19.03 -35.46 -8.16
N THR A 277 19.66 -36.50 -7.63
CA THR A 277 19.16 -37.35 -6.53
C THR A 277 20.26 -37.64 -5.50
N GLY A 278 19.88 -38.24 -4.37
CA GLY A 278 20.80 -38.75 -3.34
C GLY A 278 20.65 -38.07 -1.97
N SER A 279 21.40 -38.56 -0.98
CA SER A 279 21.37 -38.10 0.42
C SER A 279 22.76 -37.91 1.03
N GLY A 280 23.76 -37.67 0.18
CA GLY A 280 25.15 -37.41 0.54
C GLY A 280 25.42 -36.01 1.15
N ARG A 281 26.68 -35.56 1.03
CA ARG A 281 27.16 -34.28 1.60
C ARG A 281 27.95 -33.47 0.57
N ILE A 282 27.71 -32.16 0.54
CA ILE A 282 28.47 -31.20 -0.27
C ILE A 282 29.04 -30.14 0.69
N SER A 283 30.36 -29.95 0.68
CA SER A 283 31.09 -29.23 1.72
C SER A 283 32.15 -28.32 1.11
N ALA A 284 32.09 -27.03 1.44
CA ALA A 284 33.12 -26.03 1.13
C ALA A 284 33.31 -25.10 2.35
N ALA A 285 33.47 -25.70 3.52
CA ALA A 285 33.59 -25.00 4.80
C ALA A 285 34.99 -24.39 4.99
N GLY A 286 35.10 -23.35 5.83
CA GLY A 286 36.39 -22.79 6.24
C GLY A 286 37.14 -23.70 7.23
N GLY A 287 38.47 -23.72 7.14
CA GLY A 287 39.34 -24.45 8.07
C GLY A 287 39.46 -23.76 9.43
N ASN A 288 39.74 -24.53 10.48
CA ASN A 288 39.88 -24.04 11.85
C ASN A 288 41.32 -23.57 12.10
N GLY A 289 41.52 -22.49 12.85
CA GLY A 289 42.85 -21.94 13.07
C GLY A 289 42.92 -20.97 14.23
N PHE A 290 44.06 -20.28 14.37
CA PHE A 290 44.23 -19.23 15.36
C PHE A 290 43.10 -18.20 15.19
N ALA A 291 42.87 -17.75 13.95
CA ALA A 291 41.56 -17.36 13.46
C ALA A 291 41.08 -18.33 12.36
N GLY A 292 39.77 -18.57 12.27
CA GLY A 292 39.16 -19.47 11.29
C GLY A 292 39.08 -18.87 9.88
N GLY A 293 39.20 -19.71 8.86
CA GLY A 293 39.01 -19.31 7.46
C GLY A 293 37.53 -19.07 7.12
N GLY A 294 37.26 -18.24 6.12
CA GLY A 294 35.91 -18.02 5.59
C GLY A 294 35.40 -19.20 4.78
N GLY A 295 34.08 -19.38 4.70
CA GLY A 295 33.47 -20.38 3.84
C GLY A 295 33.70 -20.11 2.34
N GLY A 296 33.57 -21.17 1.53
CA GLY A 296 33.75 -21.14 0.08
C GLY A 296 32.51 -20.74 -0.72
N ARG A 297 32.44 -21.17 -1.98
CA ARG A 297 31.27 -20.98 -2.86
C ARG A 297 30.75 -22.31 -3.37
N VAL A 298 29.44 -22.52 -3.30
CA VAL A 298 28.76 -23.68 -3.89
C VAL A 298 27.64 -23.17 -4.78
N SER A 299 27.56 -23.65 -6.03
CA SER A 299 26.45 -23.38 -6.93
C SER A 299 25.89 -24.67 -7.51
N ILE A 300 24.56 -24.76 -7.59
CA ILE A 300 23.84 -25.85 -8.25
C ILE A 300 22.94 -25.28 -9.34
N ASN A 301 23.07 -25.82 -10.54
CA ASN A 301 22.27 -25.52 -11.72
C ASN A 301 21.53 -26.80 -12.16
N VAL A 302 20.47 -27.14 -11.41
CA VAL A 302 19.69 -28.38 -11.61
C VAL A 302 18.20 -28.10 -11.73
N PHE A 303 17.58 -28.64 -12.79
CA PHE A 303 16.17 -28.40 -13.10
C PHE A 303 15.19 -29.31 -12.33
N SER A 304 15.46 -30.62 -12.28
CA SER A 304 14.57 -31.62 -11.64
C SER A 304 15.26 -32.24 -10.43
N ARG A 305 14.98 -31.67 -9.26
CA ARG A 305 15.71 -31.90 -8.01
C ARG A 305 14.91 -32.76 -7.02
N HIS A 306 15.47 -33.90 -6.59
CA HIS A 306 14.85 -34.89 -5.68
C HIS A 306 15.89 -35.49 -4.72
N ASP A 307 16.48 -34.65 -3.85
CA ASP A 307 17.60 -34.98 -2.97
C ASP A 307 17.40 -34.49 -1.53
N ASP A 308 18.08 -35.15 -0.59
CA ASP A 308 18.19 -34.76 0.83
C ASP A 308 19.65 -34.35 1.18
N LEU A 309 20.31 -33.64 0.25
CA LEU A 309 21.74 -33.29 0.38
C LEU A 309 22.02 -32.25 1.46
N LYS A 310 23.13 -32.44 2.19
CA LYS A 310 23.60 -31.52 3.23
C LYS A 310 24.69 -30.59 2.71
N PHE A 311 24.40 -29.29 2.74
CA PHE A 311 25.27 -28.21 2.26
C PHE A 311 25.98 -27.52 3.41
N LEU A 312 27.30 -27.65 3.49
CA LEU A 312 28.13 -26.98 4.50
C LEU A 312 29.00 -25.90 3.85
N VAL A 313 28.63 -24.64 4.02
CA VAL A 313 29.39 -23.47 3.55
C VAL A 313 29.79 -22.52 4.68
N HIS A 314 29.74 -22.96 5.94
CA HIS A 314 30.08 -22.13 7.10
C HIS A 314 31.60 -21.82 7.18
N GLY A 315 31.97 -20.77 7.90
CA GLY A 315 33.36 -20.50 8.24
C GLY A 315 33.96 -21.51 9.24
N GLY A 316 35.28 -21.48 9.39
CA GLY A 316 36.00 -22.29 10.37
C GLY A 316 36.06 -21.63 11.75
N ARG A 317 36.36 -22.41 12.79
CA ARG A 317 36.43 -21.90 14.17
C ARG A 317 37.77 -21.22 14.46
N SER A 318 37.71 -20.17 15.28
CA SER A 318 38.87 -19.42 15.78
C SER A 318 39.27 -19.88 17.18
N PHE A 319 40.52 -20.28 17.37
CA PHE A 319 41.05 -20.68 18.67
C PHE A 319 41.56 -19.50 19.51
N GLY A 320 41.97 -18.40 18.88
CA GLY A 320 42.43 -17.18 19.55
C GLY A 320 41.31 -16.23 19.98
N CYS A 321 40.16 -16.31 19.31
CA CYS A 321 38.99 -15.47 19.54
C CYS A 321 37.69 -16.29 19.33
N PRO A 322 37.23 -17.07 20.33
CA PRO A 322 36.15 -18.05 20.15
C PRO A 322 34.81 -17.47 19.65
N GLU A 323 34.54 -16.20 19.93
CA GLU A 323 33.31 -15.52 19.51
C GLU A 323 33.34 -15.06 18.04
N ASN A 324 34.53 -14.89 17.44
CA ASN A 324 34.71 -14.48 16.06
C ASN A 324 35.25 -15.63 15.18
N SER A 325 34.38 -16.59 14.82
CA SER A 325 34.68 -17.59 13.79
C SER A 325 34.73 -16.95 12.40
N GLY A 326 35.21 -17.66 11.38
CA GLY A 326 35.18 -17.16 9.99
C GLY A 326 33.75 -16.88 9.50
N ALA A 327 33.61 -15.96 8.54
CA ALA A 327 32.32 -15.66 7.94
C ALA A 327 31.80 -16.83 7.09
N ALA A 328 30.48 -16.90 6.92
CA ALA A 328 29.85 -17.87 6.04
C ALA A 328 30.24 -17.63 4.57
N GLY A 329 30.37 -18.72 3.83
CA GLY A 329 30.41 -18.74 2.38
C GLY A 329 29.01 -18.58 1.77
N THR A 330 28.92 -18.74 0.46
CA THR A 330 27.65 -18.59 -0.29
C THR A 330 27.25 -19.92 -0.93
N TYR A 331 26.01 -20.33 -0.70
CA TYR A 331 25.36 -21.39 -1.48
C TYR A 331 24.28 -20.78 -2.38
N TYR A 332 24.41 -20.99 -3.69
CA TYR A 332 23.48 -20.52 -4.72
C TYR A 332 22.80 -21.69 -5.43
N ASP A 333 21.51 -21.53 -5.72
CA ASP A 333 20.68 -22.51 -6.42
C ASP A 333 20.06 -21.79 -7.64
N ALA A 334 20.66 -22.01 -8.81
CA ALA A 334 20.56 -21.12 -9.96
C ALA A 334 19.20 -21.19 -10.69
N VAL A 335 18.53 -22.34 -10.65
CA VAL A 335 17.21 -22.53 -11.28
C VAL A 335 16.11 -21.79 -10.49
N PRO A 336 15.97 -21.94 -9.16
CA PRO A 336 15.08 -21.10 -8.35
C PRO A 336 15.69 -19.74 -7.98
N ARG A 337 16.87 -19.39 -8.50
CA ARG A 337 17.63 -18.15 -8.22
C ARG A 337 17.65 -17.78 -6.75
N ARG A 338 18.05 -18.74 -5.91
CA ARG A 338 18.04 -18.65 -4.45
C ARG A 338 19.46 -18.56 -3.91
N LEU A 339 19.73 -17.54 -3.07
CA LEU A 339 20.97 -17.42 -2.31
C LEU A 339 20.73 -17.80 -0.84
N ILE A 340 21.64 -18.60 -0.27
CA ILE A 340 21.66 -18.99 1.15
C ILE A 340 23.03 -18.69 1.73
N VAL A 341 23.05 -17.97 2.87
CA VAL A 341 24.24 -17.66 3.67
C VAL A 341 23.99 -18.15 5.09
N SER A 342 24.72 -19.20 5.50
CA SER A 342 24.42 -19.96 6.74
C SER A 342 25.68 -20.37 7.49
N ASN A 343 25.93 -19.74 8.65
CA ASN A 343 27.16 -20.00 9.43
C ASN A 343 27.03 -21.17 10.43
N HIS A 344 25.98 -21.99 10.31
CA HIS A 344 25.80 -23.20 11.12
C HIS A 344 25.91 -22.97 12.64
N ASN A 345 25.38 -21.84 13.09
CA ASN A 345 25.37 -21.41 14.50
C ASN A 345 26.78 -21.18 15.09
N LEU A 346 27.74 -20.82 14.23
CA LEU A 346 29.03 -20.25 14.62
C LEU A 346 28.92 -18.72 14.63
N SER A 347 29.19 -18.08 15.77
CA SER A 347 29.24 -16.62 15.87
C SER A 347 30.44 -16.06 15.08
N THR A 348 30.25 -14.89 14.47
CA THR A 348 31.28 -14.18 13.71
C THR A 348 31.05 -12.67 13.77
N ASP A 349 32.13 -11.89 13.91
CA ASP A 349 32.11 -10.44 13.70
C ASP A 349 32.41 -10.07 12.24
N THR A 350 32.90 -11.03 11.44
CA THR A 350 33.28 -10.82 10.04
C THR A 350 32.15 -11.12 9.06
N ASP A 351 32.07 -10.32 8.00
CA ASP A 351 30.95 -10.36 7.05
C ASP A 351 31.17 -11.30 5.86
N THR A 352 30.08 -11.92 5.40
CA THR A 352 29.91 -12.34 4.00
C THR A 352 29.54 -11.11 3.16
N LEU A 353 30.38 -10.74 2.19
CA LEU A 353 30.14 -9.55 1.35
C LEU A 353 29.12 -9.84 0.25
N LEU A 354 28.05 -9.05 0.20
CA LEU A 354 27.04 -9.03 -0.86
C LEU A 354 27.26 -7.76 -1.71
N LEU A 355 27.98 -7.90 -2.83
CA LEU A 355 28.48 -6.75 -3.59
C LEU A 355 27.48 -6.21 -4.63
N GLU A 356 27.08 -7.07 -5.57
CA GLU A 356 26.26 -6.70 -6.73
C GLU A 356 25.05 -7.63 -6.83
N PHE A 357 23.85 -7.06 -6.96
CA PHE A 357 22.60 -7.78 -7.20
C PHE A 357 22.24 -7.65 -8.69
N PRO A 358 21.80 -8.74 -9.36
CA PRO A 358 21.52 -8.70 -10.80
C PRO A 358 20.25 -7.90 -11.09
N ASN A 359 20.35 -6.91 -11.99
CA ASN A 359 19.20 -6.11 -12.42
C ASN A 359 18.13 -6.97 -13.14
N GLN A 360 18.57 -7.84 -14.05
CA GLN A 360 17.73 -8.87 -14.69
C GLN A 360 18.58 -10.10 -15.05
N PRO A 361 18.09 -11.34 -14.82
CA PRO A 361 16.92 -11.65 -14.00
C PRO A 361 17.20 -11.43 -12.50
N LEU A 362 16.19 -10.95 -11.77
CA LEU A 362 16.26 -10.82 -10.32
C LEU A 362 16.44 -12.19 -9.64
N TRP A 363 17.05 -12.20 -8.46
CA TRP A 363 17.00 -13.35 -7.54
C TRP A 363 15.60 -13.50 -6.96
N THR A 364 15.14 -14.73 -6.78
CA THR A 364 13.80 -14.99 -6.23
C THR A 364 13.82 -14.88 -4.72
N ASN A 365 14.70 -15.61 -4.02
CA ASN A 365 14.77 -15.58 -2.56
C ASN A 365 16.22 -15.45 -2.04
N VAL A 366 16.39 -14.76 -0.91
CA VAL A 366 17.66 -14.60 -0.20
C VAL A 366 17.49 -14.96 1.27
N TYR A 367 18.27 -15.92 1.76
CA TYR A 367 18.24 -16.41 3.14
C TYR A 367 19.55 -16.10 3.85
N VAL A 368 19.48 -15.42 4.99
CA VAL A 368 20.61 -15.23 5.92
C VAL A 368 20.22 -15.85 7.26
N GLU A 369 20.98 -16.84 7.71
CA GLU A 369 20.54 -17.70 8.83
C GLU A 369 21.68 -18.20 9.72
N ASN A 370 21.33 -18.69 10.90
CA ASN A 370 22.20 -19.49 11.78
C ASN A 370 23.53 -18.78 12.13
N HIS A 371 23.42 -17.58 12.70
CA HIS A 371 24.52 -16.67 13.04
C HIS A 371 25.40 -16.23 11.84
N ALA A 372 24.86 -16.27 10.61
CA ALA A 372 25.47 -15.58 9.48
C ALA A 372 25.38 -14.05 9.62
N LYS A 373 26.52 -13.38 9.40
CA LYS A 373 26.63 -11.92 9.27
C LYS A 373 26.94 -11.59 7.82
N ALA A 374 26.10 -10.81 7.18
CA ALA A 374 26.27 -10.37 5.79
C ALA A 374 26.27 -8.84 5.70
N SER A 375 26.99 -8.27 4.75
CA SER A 375 26.98 -6.82 4.53
C SER A 375 26.91 -6.43 3.05
N VAL A 376 26.25 -5.30 2.80
CA VAL A 376 26.08 -4.63 1.51
C VAL A 376 26.90 -3.33 1.56
N PRO A 377 28.19 -3.35 1.19
CA PRO A 377 29.12 -2.28 1.53
C PRO A 377 29.24 -1.17 0.47
N LEU A 378 28.64 -1.34 -0.72
CA LEU A 378 28.79 -0.35 -1.79
C LEU A 378 27.87 0.86 -1.54
N LEU A 379 28.42 2.06 -1.77
CA LEU A 379 27.67 3.30 -1.70
C LEU A 379 26.56 3.27 -2.77
N TRP A 380 25.33 3.65 -2.40
CA TRP A 380 24.15 3.61 -3.28
C TRP A 380 23.78 2.22 -3.83
N SER A 381 23.93 1.16 -3.04
CA SER A 381 23.42 -0.16 -3.40
C SER A 381 21.89 -0.21 -3.48
N ARG A 382 21.38 -0.82 -4.56
CA ARG A 382 20.02 -1.34 -4.66
C ARG A 382 20.03 -2.86 -4.44
N VAL A 383 19.32 -3.31 -3.43
CA VAL A 383 19.01 -4.72 -3.16
C VAL A 383 17.61 -5.00 -3.68
N GLN A 384 17.50 -5.69 -4.82
CA GLN A 384 16.22 -6.03 -5.43
C GLN A 384 16.05 -7.55 -5.51
N VAL A 385 15.00 -8.05 -4.85
CA VAL A 385 14.63 -9.46 -4.75
C VAL A 385 13.20 -9.62 -5.27
N GLN A 386 12.93 -10.64 -6.09
CA GLN A 386 11.62 -10.85 -6.70
C GLN A 386 10.59 -11.43 -5.71
N GLY A 387 11.03 -12.18 -4.70
CA GLY A 387 10.20 -12.81 -3.69
C GLY A 387 10.65 -12.44 -2.28
N GLN A 388 11.27 -13.38 -1.58
CA GLN A 388 11.47 -13.32 -0.12
C GLN A 388 12.91 -12.99 0.28
N LEU A 389 13.08 -11.99 1.17
CA LEU A 389 14.28 -11.76 1.96
C LEU A 389 14.01 -12.23 3.40
N HIS A 390 14.75 -13.25 3.87
CA HIS A 390 14.49 -13.93 5.14
C HIS A 390 15.73 -13.94 6.03
N LEU A 391 15.57 -13.46 7.27
CA LEU A 391 16.63 -13.39 8.29
C LEU A 391 16.22 -14.15 9.55
N SER A 392 16.96 -15.20 9.92
CA SER A 392 16.62 -16.08 11.06
C SER A 392 17.80 -16.45 11.97
N CYS A 393 17.50 -16.82 13.22
CA CYS A 393 18.42 -17.51 14.14
C CYS A 393 19.77 -16.80 14.33
N GLY A 394 19.75 -15.56 14.82
CA GLY A 394 20.95 -14.75 15.09
C GLY A 394 21.56 -14.11 13.83
N ALA A 395 20.87 -14.14 12.69
CA ALA A 395 21.32 -13.50 11.45
C ALA A 395 21.45 -11.98 11.57
N VAL A 396 22.49 -11.43 10.95
CA VAL A 396 22.74 -9.99 10.88
C VAL A 396 22.96 -9.56 9.44
N LEU A 397 22.28 -8.50 8.99
CA LEU A 397 22.47 -7.87 7.69
C LEU A 397 22.79 -6.39 7.85
N SER A 398 23.95 -5.95 7.36
CA SER A 398 24.41 -4.56 7.46
C SER A 398 24.38 -3.85 6.10
N PHE A 399 23.78 -2.67 6.03
CA PHE A 399 23.85 -1.75 4.88
C PHE A 399 24.86 -0.65 5.17
N GLY A 400 25.85 -0.48 4.28
CA GLY A 400 26.95 0.49 4.46
C GLY A 400 28.00 0.03 5.48
N LEU A 401 28.78 0.99 5.97
CA LEU A 401 29.91 0.78 6.87
C LEU A 401 29.77 1.70 8.09
N ALA A 402 30.16 1.21 9.28
CA ALA A 402 29.91 1.86 10.58
C ALA A 402 30.53 3.25 10.77
N HIS A 403 31.43 3.67 9.88
CA HIS A 403 32.07 4.99 9.90
C HIS A 403 31.68 5.90 8.72
N TYR A 404 30.75 5.47 7.87
CA TYR A 404 30.38 6.13 6.61
C TYR A 404 28.87 6.19 6.38
N ALA A 405 28.14 6.76 7.35
CA ALA A 405 26.68 6.93 7.32
C ALA A 405 26.18 8.01 6.34
N SER A 406 26.80 8.15 5.16
CA SER A 406 26.50 9.18 4.15
C SER A 406 25.81 8.65 2.89
N SER A 407 25.47 7.35 2.86
CA SER A 407 24.80 6.71 1.71
C SER A 407 23.30 6.63 1.88
N GLU A 408 22.60 6.52 0.76
CA GLU A 408 21.19 6.12 0.69
C GLU A 408 21.11 4.74 0.01
N PHE A 409 20.38 3.81 0.61
CA PHE A 409 20.26 2.41 0.16
C PHE A 409 18.83 2.12 -0.27
N GLU A 410 18.64 1.35 -1.34
CA GLU A 410 17.31 0.90 -1.78
C GLU A 410 17.11 -0.59 -1.51
N LEU A 411 16.01 -0.98 -0.87
CA LEU A 411 15.63 -2.37 -0.61
C LEU A 411 14.23 -2.64 -1.18
N MET A 412 14.15 -3.54 -2.16
CA MET A 412 12.90 -3.95 -2.79
C MET A 412 12.72 -5.47 -2.72
N ALA A 413 11.62 -5.94 -2.15
CA ALA A 413 11.26 -7.35 -2.03
C ALA A 413 9.73 -7.52 -2.02
N GLU A 414 9.19 -8.73 -2.25
CA GLU A 414 7.78 -8.98 -1.93
C GLU A 414 7.61 -9.18 -0.42
N GLU A 415 8.45 -10.01 0.20
CA GLU A 415 8.38 -10.30 1.63
C GLU A 415 9.72 -10.03 2.33
N LEU A 416 9.69 -9.27 3.44
CA LEU A 416 10.81 -9.15 4.37
C LEU A 416 10.43 -9.78 5.72
N LEU A 417 10.95 -10.98 5.96
CA LEU A 417 10.71 -11.76 7.18
C LEU A 417 11.94 -11.74 8.10
N MET A 418 11.73 -11.36 9.36
CA MET A 418 12.78 -11.29 10.38
C MET A 418 12.38 -12.06 11.64
N SER A 419 13.20 -13.03 12.05
CA SER A 419 13.07 -13.79 13.31
C SER A 419 14.41 -13.87 14.06
N ASP A 420 14.45 -13.50 15.35
CA ASP A 420 15.68 -13.50 16.18
C ASP A 420 16.89 -12.85 15.48
N SER A 421 16.68 -11.75 14.76
CA SER A 421 17.63 -11.22 13.76
C SER A 421 17.75 -9.69 13.77
N VAL A 422 18.84 -9.17 13.22
CA VAL A 422 19.15 -7.73 13.22
C VAL A 422 19.47 -7.23 11.82
N ILE A 423 18.80 -6.16 11.38
CA ILE A 423 19.27 -5.34 10.26
C ILE A 423 19.89 -4.06 10.82
N LYS A 424 21.13 -3.76 10.40
CA LYS A 424 21.81 -2.49 10.64
C LYS A 424 21.84 -1.66 9.35
N ILE A 425 21.64 -0.36 9.45
CA ILE A 425 21.78 0.59 8.35
C ILE A 425 22.67 1.74 8.82
N TYR A 426 23.73 2.03 8.07
CA TYR A 426 24.60 3.17 8.28
C TYR A 426 24.41 4.17 7.12
N GLY A 427 23.48 5.11 7.30
CA GLY A 427 22.96 6.02 6.28
C GLY A 427 21.44 6.01 6.25
N ALA A 428 20.85 6.41 5.11
CA ALA A 428 19.41 6.37 4.87
C ALA A 428 18.99 5.06 4.19
N LEU A 429 17.82 4.53 4.56
CA LEU A 429 17.19 3.39 3.87
C LEU A 429 15.89 3.82 3.21
N ARG A 430 15.74 3.48 1.92
CA ARG A 430 14.49 3.50 1.17
C ARG A 430 14.06 2.07 0.90
N MET A 431 13.16 1.55 1.74
CA MET A 431 12.57 0.23 1.62
C MET A 431 11.21 0.31 0.94
N SER A 432 10.90 -0.62 0.03
CA SER A 432 9.57 -0.83 -0.55
C SER A 432 9.27 -2.32 -0.63
N VAL A 433 8.33 -2.80 0.18
CA VAL A 433 7.95 -4.23 0.27
C VAL A 433 6.43 -4.44 0.20
N LYS A 434 5.97 -5.68 0.00
CA LYS A 434 4.54 -6.02 0.13
C LYS A 434 4.18 -6.40 1.56
N VAL A 435 5.00 -7.22 2.20
CA VAL A 435 4.78 -7.71 3.57
C VAL A 435 6.07 -7.59 4.38
N HIS A 436 5.96 -7.04 5.59
CA HIS A 436 7.04 -6.98 6.56
C HIS A 436 6.61 -7.60 7.90
N LEU A 437 7.28 -8.67 8.32
CA LEU A 437 7.02 -9.33 9.60
C LEU A 437 8.30 -9.39 10.43
N MET A 438 8.22 -8.95 11.68
CA MET A 438 9.33 -8.98 12.64
C MET A 438 8.91 -9.76 13.90
N TRP A 439 9.79 -10.66 14.37
CA TRP A 439 9.59 -11.50 15.55
C TRP A 439 10.87 -11.51 16.39
N ASN A 440 10.88 -10.85 17.56
CA ASN A 440 12.07 -10.67 18.42
C ASN A 440 13.30 -10.13 17.65
N SER A 441 13.04 -9.41 16.55
CA SER A 441 14.04 -8.87 15.63
C SER A 441 14.14 -7.35 15.71
N LYS A 442 15.27 -6.80 15.27
CA LYS A 442 15.59 -5.36 15.39
C LYS A 442 16.04 -4.77 14.06
N MET A 443 15.53 -3.58 13.73
CA MET A 443 16.02 -2.74 12.64
C MET A 443 16.61 -1.47 13.25
N LEU A 444 17.91 -1.24 13.00
CA LEU A 444 18.68 -0.14 13.58
C LEU A 444 19.18 0.76 12.45
N ILE A 445 18.66 1.99 12.37
CA ILE A 445 19.03 3.01 11.39
C ILE A 445 19.89 4.07 12.07
N ASP A 446 21.18 4.07 11.75
CA ASP A 446 22.11 5.16 12.07
C ASP A 446 22.28 6.06 10.84
N GLY A 447 21.49 7.12 10.77
CA GLY A 447 21.58 8.14 9.72
C GLY A 447 22.73 9.13 9.90
N GLY A 448 23.62 8.92 10.89
CA GLY A 448 24.71 9.84 11.21
C GLY A 448 24.25 11.17 11.82
N GLY A 449 25.20 11.90 12.43
CA GLY A 449 24.93 13.21 13.03
C GLY A 449 24.87 14.38 12.05
N ASP A 450 24.88 14.12 10.73
CA ASP A 450 25.00 15.14 9.69
C ASP A 450 23.63 15.45 9.06
N SER A 451 23.18 16.70 9.16
CA SER A 451 21.87 17.18 8.63
C SER A 451 21.68 17.08 7.12
N LEU A 452 22.66 16.52 6.40
CA LEU A 452 22.66 16.22 4.96
C LEU A 452 22.11 14.82 4.63
N VAL A 453 22.00 13.92 5.60
CA VAL A 453 21.56 12.54 5.35
C VAL A 453 20.03 12.47 5.23
N ALA A 454 19.56 11.70 4.25
CA ALA A 454 18.16 11.67 3.86
C ALA A 454 17.24 11.05 4.93
N THR A 455 15.97 11.44 4.89
CA THR A 455 14.89 10.81 5.66
C THR A 455 14.77 9.34 5.27
N SER A 456 14.86 8.41 6.22
CA SER A 456 14.62 6.99 5.90
C SER A 456 13.13 6.75 5.66
N LEU A 457 12.83 5.93 4.65
CA LEU A 457 11.49 5.70 4.12
C LEU A 457 11.21 4.19 4.10
N LEU A 458 10.26 3.73 4.90
CA LEU A 458 9.86 2.33 4.99
C LEU A 458 8.45 2.14 4.41
N GLU A 459 8.35 1.79 3.13
CA GLU A 459 7.08 1.48 2.46
C GLU A 459 6.76 -0.03 2.53
N ALA A 460 5.55 -0.38 2.98
CA ALA A 460 5.07 -1.75 3.11
C ALA A 460 3.58 -1.84 2.71
N SER A 461 3.29 -2.24 1.47
CA SER A 461 1.94 -2.04 0.90
C SER A 461 0.81 -2.76 1.64
N ASN A 462 0.94 -4.03 2.04
CA ASN A 462 -0.16 -4.79 2.65
C ASN A 462 -0.12 -4.90 4.18
N LEU A 463 1.06 -5.13 4.77
CA LEU A 463 1.13 -5.59 6.15
C LEU A 463 2.48 -5.29 6.82
N VAL A 464 2.44 -4.67 8.00
CA VAL A 464 3.56 -4.54 8.93
C VAL A 464 3.15 -5.10 10.29
N VAL A 465 3.78 -6.19 10.74
CA VAL A 465 3.53 -6.77 12.07
C VAL A 465 4.83 -6.90 12.86
N LEU A 466 4.84 -6.32 14.05
CA LEU A 466 5.87 -6.50 15.06
C LEU A 466 5.36 -7.47 16.14
N LYS A 467 6.24 -8.37 16.61
CA LYS A 467 5.97 -9.35 17.66
C LYS A 467 7.16 -9.56 18.58
N GLU A 468 6.84 -9.95 19.82
CA GLU A 468 7.80 -10.44 20.83
C GLU A 468 9.00 -9.50 21.06
N SER A 469 8.71 -8.23 21.34
CA SER A 469 9.71 -7.18 21.60
C SER A 469 10.56 -6.81 20.37
N SER A 470 9.90 -6.71 19.21
CA SER A 470 10.55 -6.25 17.98
C SER A 470 10.69 -4.73 17.93
N VAL A 471 11.85 -4.25 17.47
CA VAL A 471 12.22 -2.82 17.56
C VAL A 471 12.62 -2.26 16.19
N ILE A 472 12.01 -1.16 15.78
CA ILE A 472 12.52 -0.28 14.72
C ILE A 472 13.00 1.01 15.40
N HIS A 473 14.31 1.27 15.33
CA HIS A 473 14.95 2.42 15.96
C HIS A 473 15.72 3.22 14.90
N SER A 474 15.46 4.51 14.79
CA SER A 474 16.26 5.43 13.98
C SER A 474 16.75 6.62 14.81
N ASN A 475 18.03 6.95 14.72
CA ASN A 475 18.54 8.20 15.31
C ASN A 475 18.18 9.45 14.46
N ALA A 476 17.56 9.27 13.30
CA ALA A 476 17.22 10.30 12.34
C ALA A 476 15.68 10.39 12.11
N ASN A 477 15.27 11.04 11.02
CA ASN A 477 13.87 11.14 10.61
C ASN A 477 13.42 9.85 9.91
N LEU A 478 12.27 9.30 10.31
CA LEU A 478 11.71 8.06 9.78
C LEU A 478 10.27 8.27 9.29
N GLY A 479 10.05 8.05 7.99
CA GLY A 479 8.72 7.85 7.40
C GLY A 479 8.41 6.37 7.27
N VAL A 480 7.24 5.94 7.74
CA VAL A 480 6.71 4.59 7.53
C VAL A 480 5.38 4.72 6.80
N HIS A 481 5.27 4.04 5.66
CA HIS A 481 4.13 4.14 4.76
C HIS A 481 3.61 2.74 4.42
N GLY A 482 2.32 2.59 4.21
CA GLY A 482 1.72 1.31 3.81
C GLY A 482 0.23 1.46 3.59
N GLN A 483 -0.38 0.61 2.78
CA GLN A 483 -1.80 0.76 2.40
C GLN A 483 -2.74 -0.12 3.23
N GLY A 484 -2.20 -1.12 3.94
CA GLY A 484 -2.94 -2.06 4.79
C GLY A 484 -2.77 -1.81 6.29
N LEU A 485 -2.40 -2.86 7.04
CA LEU A 485 -2.39 -2.87 8.50
C LEU A 485 -0.98 -2.70 9.08
N LEU A 486 -0.81 -1.73 10.00
CA LEU A 486 0.31 -1.66 10.94
C LEU A 486 -0.16 -2.20 12.30
N ASN A 487 0.49 -3.24 12.82
CA ASN A 487 0.09 -3.91 14.05
C ASN A 487 1.31 -4.22 14.93
N LEU A 488 1.43 -3.49 16.05
CA LEU A 488 2.34 -3.84 17.14
C LEU A 488 1.53 -4.68 18.13
N SER A 489 2.01 -5.88 18.49
CA SER A 489 1.14 -6.91 19.08
C SER A 489 1.57 -7.42 20.44
N GLY A 490 2.81 -7.15 20.86
CA GLY A 490 3.39 -7.59 22.12
C GLY A 490 4.00 -6.46 22.96
N PRO A 491 4.20 -6.71 24.26
CA PRO A 491 4.93 -5.80 25.12
C PRO A 491 6.39 -5.69 24.67
N GLY A 492 6.91 -4.47 24.65
CA GLY A 492 8.27 -4.18 24.17
C GLY A 492 8.39 -4.00 22.65
N ASP A 493 7.32 -4.21 21.87
CA ASP A 493 7.32 -3.82 20.46
C ASP A 493 7.39 -2.28 20.36
N LEU A 494 8.39 -1.76 19.64
CA LEU A 494 8.76 -0.35 19.66
C LEU A 494 9.07 0.17 18.26
N ILE A 495 8.47 1.31 17.89
CA ILE A 495 8.94 2.13 16.77
C ILE A 495 9.31 3.50 17.33
N GLU A 496 10.59 3.85 17.30
CA GLU A 496 11.09 5.15 17.72
C GLU A 496 12.03 5.82 16.71
N ALA A 497 11.85 7.13 16.54
CA ALA A 497 12.67 7.96 15.65
C ALA A 497 12.84 9.38 16.20
N GLN A 498 13.79 10.14 15.68
CA GLN A 498 13.94 11.56 16.05
C GLN A 498 12.71 12.37 15.60
N ARG A 499 12.15 12.01 14.45
CA ARG A 499 10.77 12.34 14.06
C ARG A 499 10.16 11.13 13.37
N LEU A 500 8.93 10.80 13.74
CA LEU A 500 8.21 9.65 13.22
C LEU A 500 6.98 10.12 12.42
N ILE A 501 6.87 9.70 11.16
CA ILE A 501 5.67 9.95 10.34
C ILE A 501 5.11 8.59 9.89
N LEU A 502 3.84 8.36 10.15
CA LEU A 502 3.09 7.17 9.72
C LEU A 502 1.99 7.61 8.75
N SER A 503 1.92 7.06 7.53
CA SER A 503 0.81 7.42 6.64
C SER A 503 0.34 6.35 5.65
N LEU A 504 -0.85 6.60 5.09
CA LEU A 504 -1.58 5.77 4.11
C LEU A 504 -2.21 4.47 4.64
N PHE A 505 -1.93 4.09 5.90
CA PHE A 505 -2.41 2.83 6.47
C PHE A 505 -3.93 2.77 6.56
N TYR A 506 -4.55 1.66 6.15
CA TYR A 506 -5.95 1.39 6.43
C TYR A 506 -6.23 1.42 7.95
N SER A 507 -5.37 0.78 8.74
CA SER A 507 -5.48 0.84 10.20
C SER A 507 -4.13 0.72 10.90
N ILE A 508 -4.03 1.36 12.05
CA ILE A 508 -2.89 1.29 12.98
C ILE A 508 -3.38 0.75 14.32
N ASN A 509 -2.86 -0.39 14.74
CA ASN A 509 -3.09 -0.98 16.06
C ASN A 509 -1.81 -0.94 16.90
N VAL A 510 -1.88 -0.26 18.05
CA VAL A 510 -0.80 -0.21 19.05
C VAL A 510 -1.19 -1.08 20.24
N GLY A 511 -0.71 -2.32 20.27
CA GLY A 511 -1.03 -3.32 21.28
C GLY A 511 -0.56 -2.99 22.71
N PRO A 512 -1.02 -3.78 23.70
CA PRO A 512 -0.80 -3.48 25.11
C PRO A 512 0.68 -3.66 25.50
N GLY A 513 1.32 -2.55 25.87
CA GLY A 513 2.75 -2.50 26.18
C GLY A 513 3.66 -2.31 24.96
N SER A 514 3.08 -2.14 23.76
CA SER A 514 3.79 -1.63 22.58
C SER A 514 3.87 -0.09 22.63
N VAL A 515 4.86 0.49 21.93
CA VAL A 515 5.16 1.93 21.99
C VAL A 515 5.43 2.50 20.59
N LEU A 516 4.75 3.61 20.26
CA LEU A 516 5.12 4.51 19.17
C LEU A 516 5.70 5.80 19.76
N ARG A 517 6.91 6.19 19.35
CA ARG A 517 7.63 7.31 19.97
C ARG A 517 8.31 8.22 18.94
N GLY A 518 8.13 9.52 19.12
CA GLY A 518 8.91 10.55 18.44
C GLY A 518 8.82 11.87 19.23
N PRO A 519 9.86 12.29 19.95
CA PRO A 519 11.28 11.98 19.75
C PRO A 519 11.87 10.84 20.62
N LEU A 520 13.11 10.46 20.33
CA LEU A 520 13.95 9.49 21.06
C LEU A 520 14.20 9.87 22.52
N GLU A 521 14.20 8.88 23.41
CA GLU A 521 14.24 9.09 24.88
C GLU A 521 15.57 9.61 25.44
N ASN A 522 16.70 9.35 24.76
CA ASN A 522 18.04 9.76 25.19
C ASN A 522 18.62 10.92 24.33
N ALA A 523 17.85 11.49 23.41
CA ALA A 523 18.35 12.53 22.52
C ALA A 523 18.53 13.88 23.24
N SER A 524 19.47 14.71 22.76
CA SER A 524 19.90 15.88 23.51
C SER A 524 18.90 17.05 23.43
N ASP A 525 18.83 17.87 24.50
CA ASP A 525 18.05 19.11 24.57
C ASP A 525 18.37 20.13 23.44
N ASN A 526 19.42 19.89 22.63
CA ASN A 526 19.78 20.71 21.48
C ASN A 526 19.14 20.27 20.16
N ASP A 527 18.91 18.97 19.96
CA ASP A 527 18.61 18.40 18.65
C ASP A 527 17.11 18.15 18.42
N VAL A 528 16.35 18.12 19.52
CA VAL A 528 15.05 17.45 19.61
C VAL A 528 13.86 18.40 19.55
N THR A 529 13.87 19.47 20.34
CA THR A 529 12.77 20.43 20.34
C THR A 529 12.88 21.33 19.11
N PRO A 530 11.78 21.59 18.37
CA PRO A 530 11.80 22.59 17.30
C PRO A 530 11.85 23.98 17.93
N ARG A 531 13.06 24.42 18.32
CA ARG A 531 13.34 25.66 19.08
C ARG A 531 12.69 26.91 18.47
N LEU A 532 12.43 26.92 17.16
CA LEU A 532 11.65 27.94 16.46
C LEU A 532 10.32 28.29 17.13
N TYR A 533 9.64 27.33 17.76
CA TYR A 533 8.28 27.50 18.31
C TYR A 533 8.25 27.64 19.85
N CYS A 534 9.37 27.45 20.55
CA CYS A 534 9.43 27.72 22.00
C CYS A 534 9.57 29.22 22.32
N GLU A 535 10.16 30.01 21.43
CA GLU A 535 10.38 31.45 21.64
C GLU A 535 9.32 32.34 20.98
N ARG A 536 8.37 31.76 20.23
CA ARG A 536 7.28 32.47 19.54
C ARG A 536 5.94 32.26 20.24
N GLN A 537 5.06 33.25 20.12
CA GLN A 537 3.63 33.12 20.43
C GLN A 537 2.79 32.76 19.20
N ASP A 538 3.40 32.78 18.01
CA ASP A 538 2.71 32.57 16.74
C ASP A 538 2.42 31.09 16.50
N CYS A 539 1.17 30.78 16.16
CA CYS A 539 0.72 29.45 15.78
C CYS A 539 1.49 28.92 14.54
N PRO A 540 2.04 27.68 14.56
CA PRO A 540 2.45 27.00 13.34
C PRO A 540 1.23 26.82 12.43
N MET A 541 1.25 27.44 11.24
CA MET A 541 0.15 27.34 10.28
C MET A 541 -0.11 25.89 9.86
N GLU A 542 0.94 25.06 9.88
CA GLU A 542 0.93 23.65 9.55
C GLU A 542 0.08 22.79 10.51
N LEU A 543 -0.20 23.27 11.74
CA LEU A 543 -1.13 22.59 12.68
C LEU A 543 -2.61 22.82 12.32
N LEU A 544 -2.90 23.91 11.60
CA LEU A 544 -4.26 24.32 11.22
C LEU A 544 -4.59 23.96 9.76
N HIS A 545 -3.62 24.15 8.88
CA HIS A 545 -3.60 23.86 7.45
C HIS A 545 -2.35 23.02 7.11
N PRO A 546 -2.36 21.71 7.46
CA PRO A 546 -1.27 20.80 7.13
C PRO A 546 -1.17 20.54 5.62
N PRO A 547 0.02 20.17 5.10
CA PRO A 547 0.18 19.83 3.69
C PRO A 547 -0.51 18.49 3.36
N GLU A 548 -1.41 18.49 2.36
CA GLU A 548 -2.18 17.31 1.94
C GLU A 548 -1.30 16.07 1.68
N ASP A 549 -0.09 16.26 1.14
CA ASP A 549 0.83 15.18 0.74
C ASP A 549 1.45 14.40 1.90
N CYS A 550 1.48 14.96 3.12
CA CYS A 550 2.10 14.34 4.30
C CYS A 550 3.55 13.83 4.13
N ASN A 551 4.33 14.55 3.31
CA ASN A 551 5.74 14.27 3.05
C ASN A 551 6.64 14.52 4.27
N VAL A 552 7.70 13.72 4.41
CA VAL A 552 8.69 13.85 5.49
C VAL A 552 9.62 15.04 5.23
N ASN A 553 9.23 16.22 5.70
CA ASN A 553 10.05 17.44 5.59
C ASN A 553 10.56 17.90 6.97
N SER A 554 11.88 18.12 7.07
CA SER A 554 12.57 18.55 8.29
C SER A 554 12.20 19.97 8.74
N SER A 555 11.52 20.76 7.91
CA SER A 555 10.95 22.06 8.30
C SER A 555 9.65 21.99 9.10
N LEU A 556 8.94 20.85 9.09
CA LEU A 556 7.63 20.72 9.76
C LEU A 556 7.76 20.76 11.30
N PRO A 557 6.72 21.18 12.04
CA PRO A 557 6.74 21.24 13.51
C PRO A 557 6.58 19.89 14.22
N PHE A 558 6.11 18.85 13.51
CA PHE A 558 5.72 17.57 14.10
C PHE A 558 6.91 16.72 14.56
N THR A 559 6.78 16.08 15.72
CA THR A 559 7.69 15.01 16.16
C THR A 559 7.08 13.62 15.96
N LEU A 560 5.74 13.53 16.03
CA LEU A 560 4.97 12.35 15.63
C LEU A 560 3.76 12.80 14.80
N GLN A 561 3.70 12.40 13.53
CA GLN A 561 2.54 12.67 12.66
C GLN A 561 1.93 11.35 12.17
N ILE A 562 0.60 11.24 12.23
CA ILE A 562 -0.17 10.15 11.63
C ILE A 562 -1.12 10.76 10.60
N CYS A 563 -1.06 10.29 9.35
CA CYS A 563 -1.79 10.92 8.24
C CYS A 563 -2.48 9.92 7.30
N ARG A 564 -3.70 10.26 6.83
CA ARG A 564 -4.49 9.44 5.87
C ARG A 564 -4.66 7.99 6.39
N VAL A 565 -5.43 7.85 7.48
CA VAL A 565 -5.71 6.56 8.13
C VAL A 565 -7.19 6.45 8.48
N GLU A 566 -7.84 5.32 8.18
CA GLU A 566 -9.25 5.15 8.57
C GLU A 566 -9.36 4.97 10.10
N ASP A 567 -8.86 3.85 10.63
CA ASP A 567 -9.07 3.47 12.03
C ASP A 567 -7.76 3.32 12.83
N ILE A 568 -7.63 4.09 13.92
CA ILE A 568 -6.50 3.99 14.87
C ILE A 568 -6.97 3.42 16.20
N ILE A 569 -6.35 2.30 16.63
CA ILE A 569 -6.64 1.59 17.88
C ILE A 569 -5.41 1.68 18.79
N VAL A 570 -5.61 2.15 20.01
CA VAL A 570 -4.53 2.37 20.99
C VAL A 570 -4.81 1.62 22.29
N GLU A 571 -4.12 0.50 22.49
CA GLU A 571 -4.04 -0.22 23.77
C GLU A 571 -2.69 0.00 24.49
N GLY A 572 -1.65 0.43 23.77
CA GLY A 572 -0.31 0.77 24.28
C GLY A 572 -0.06 2.28 24.43
N LEU A 573 1.18 2.71 24.19
CA LEU A 573 1.61 4.11 24.36
C LEU A 573 1.93 4.77 23.00
N ILE A 574 1.42 5.98 22.79
CA ILE A 574 1.89 6.92 21.76
C ILE A 574 2.51 8.13 22.47
N GLU A 575 3.77 8.45 22.17
CA GLU A 575 4.56 9.46 22.90
C GLU A 575 5.26 10.46 21.96
N GLY A 576 5.13 11.77 22.23
CA GLY A 576 5.81 12.80 21.44
C GLY A 576 5.54 14.26 21.85
N SER A 577 6.44 15.18 21.48
CA SER A 577 6.34 16.62 21.78
C SER A 577 5.24 17.34 21.00
N VAL A 578 5.10 17.01 19.72
CA VAL A 578 4.05 17.55 18.84
C VAL A 578 3.44 16.36 18.10
N ILE A 579 2.29 15.91 18.59
CA ILE A 579 1.53 14.78 18.06
C ILE A 579 0.40 15.33 17.18
N HIS A 580 0.38 14.96 15.90
CA HIS A 580 -0.68 15.37 14.97
C HIS A 580 -1.33 14.18 14.26
N PHE A 581 -2.65 14.10 14.34
CA PHE A 581 -3.48 13.15 13.58
C PHE A 581 -4.19 13.91 12.45
N HIS A 582 -3.70 13.83 11.21
CA HIS A 582 -4.30 14.51 10.06
C HIS A 582 -5.06 13.53 9.16
N TRP A 583 -6.23 13.95 8.63
CA TRP A 583 -7.03 13.13 7.72
C TRP A 583 -7.24 11.69 8.25
N VAL A 584 -7.53 11.62 9.55
CA VAL A 584 -7.91 10.37 10.23
C VAL A 584 -9.44 10.32 10.33
N ARG A 585 -10.04 9.12 10.23
CA ARG A 585 -11.49 8.97 10.36
C ARG A 585 -11.92 8.65 11.79
N THR A 586 -11.34 7.63 12.42
CA THR A 586 -11.65 7.22 13.80
C THR A 586 -10.40 7.03 14.65
N VAL A 587 -10.50 7.39 15.94
CA VAL A 587 -9.45 7.13 16.95
C VAL A 587 -10.12 6.51 18.18
N VAL A 588 -9.61 5.34 18.60
CA VAL A 588 -10.15 4.53 19.68
C VAL A 588 -9.06 4.24 20.71
N VAL A 589 -9.12 4.89 21.87
CA VAL A 589 -8.14 4.71 22.97
C VAL A 589 -8.74 3.82 24.05
N HIS A 590 -8.26 2.58 24.14
CA HIS A 590 -8.72 1.56 25.08
C HIS A 590 -8.25 1.83 26.51
N CYS A 591 -8.74 1.09 27.51
CA CYS A 591 -8.48 1.34 28.94
C CYS A 591 -6.99 1.41 29.32
N SER A 592 -6.14 0.60 28.69
CA SER A 592 -4.68 0.61 28.86
C SER A 592 -3.97 1.65 27.99
N GLY A 593 -4.65 2.16 26.96
CA GLY A 593 -4.12 3.08 25.97
C GLY A 593 -3.79 4.44 26.55
N MET A 594 -2.63 4.97 26.15
CA MET A 594 -2.21 6.32 26.49
C MET A 594 -1.64 7.05 25.28
N ILE A 595 -2.09 8.27 25.06
CA ILE A 595 -1.46 9.23 24.14
C ILE A 595 -0.89 10.34 25.01
N SER A 596 0.43 10.53 25.01
CA SER A 596 1.15 11.42 25.92
C SER A 596 2.11 12.36 25.21
N ALA A 597 1.90 13.67 25.41
CA ALA A 597 2.87 14.73 25.19
C ALA A 597 3.38 15.31 26.53
N SER A 598 3.24 14.56 27.62
CA SER A 598 3.50 15.07 28.98
C SER A 598 4.99 15.29 29.23
N GLY A 599 5.38 16.48 29.70
CA GLY A 599 6.77 16.85 29.93
C GLY A 599 7.65 16.94 28.67
N LEU A 600 7.07 16.88 27.46
CA LEU A 600 7.77 16.94 26.18
C LEU A 600 7.66 18.31 25.48
N GLY A 601 7.19 19.34 26.19
CA GLY A 601 7.13 20.73 25.75
C GLY A 601 8.45 21.49 25.97
N CYS A 602 8.38 22.80 26.09
CA CYS A 602 9.57 23.64 26.20
C CYS A 602 10.17 23.60 27.61
N THR A 603 11.51 23.46 27.71
CA THR A 603 12.28 23.61 28.97
C THR A 603 12.45 25.06 29.39
N GLY A 604 12.54 25.96 28.40
CA GLY A 604 12.33 27.40 28.54
C GLY A 604 10.94 27.80 28.05
N GLY A 605 10.85 28.93 27.35
CA GLY A 605 9.65 29.34 26.61
C GLY A 605 9.13 30.74 26.96
N VAL A 606 8.04 31.13 26.29
CA VAL A 606 7.34 32.42 26.44
C VAL A 606 6.93 32.68 27.88
N GLY A 607 6.22 31.72 28.50
CA GLY A 607 5.75 31.78 29.88
C GLY A 607 6.70 31.10 30.86
N ARG A 608 8.01 31.16 30.64
CA ARG A 608 9.00 30.58 31.56
C ARG A 608 8.94 31.24 32.95
N GLY A 609 9.03 30.44 34.00
CA GLY A 609 9.18 30.94 35.37
C GLY A 609 10.49 31.72 35.55
N LYS A 610 10.49 32.75 36.43
CA LYS A 610 11.74 33.45 36.77
C LYS A 610 12.59 32.58 37.69
N VAL A 611 13.91 32.62 37.52
CA VAL A 611 14.89 31.85 38.31
C VAL A 611 15.93 32.78 38.92
N PHE A 612 16.23 32.58 40.21
CA PHE A 612 17.31 33.26 40.92
C PHE A 612 18.63 32.46 40.86
N SER A 613 19.75 33.15 41.13
CA SER A 613 21.12 32.61 41.12
C SER A 613 21.36 31.31 41.92
N ASN A 614 20.45 30.98 42.84
CA ASN A 614 20.54 29.82 43.71
C ASN A 614 19.81 28.58 43.14
N GLY A 615 19.36 28.63 41.88
CA GLY A 615 18.63 27.53 41.24
C GLY A 615 17.20 27.34 41.74
N LEU A 616 16.58 28.39 42.31
CA LEU A 616 15.18 28.41 42.73
C LEU A 616 14.34 29.22 41.75
N GLY A 617 13.14 28.72 41.41
CA GLY A 617 12.29 29.33 40.39
C GLY A 617 10.79 29.25 40.65
N GLY A 618 10.06 30.17 40.02
CA GLY A 618 8.61 30.07 39.86
C GLY A 618 8.23 28.95 38.88
N GLY A 619 6.96 28.55 38.89
CA GLY A 619 6.43 27.60 37.91
C GLY A 619 6.35 28.22 36.50
N GLY A 620 6.38 27.39 35.47
CA GLY A 620 6.01 27.82 34.12
C GLY A 620 4.53 28.21 34.07
N GLY A 621 4.18 29.21 33.24
CA GLY A 621 2.81 29.57 32.90
C GLY A 621 2.48 29.12 31.47
N HIS A 622 1.22 28.77 31.22
CA HIS A 622 0.58 28.52 29.92
C HIS A 622 -0.85 28.08 30.26
N GLY A 623 -1.87 28.58 29.55
CA GLY A 623 -3.28 28.42 29.95
C GLY A 623 -3.65 29.26 31.18
N GLY A 624 -3.09 28.91 32.35
CA GLY A 624 -3.09 29.70 33.59
C GLY A 624 -1.68 30.20 33.95
N ASN A 625 -1.58 31.15 34.89
CA ASN A 625 -0.28 31.63 35.38
C ASN A 625 0.42 30.55 36.24
N GLY A 626 1.75 30.49 36.16
CA GLY A 626 2.59 29.68 37.04
C GLY A 626 2.60 30.25 38.46
N GLY A 627 2.71 29.36 39.45
CA GLY A 627 2.78 29.74 40.86
C GLY A 627 4.12 30.37 41.22
N ASP A 628 4.11 31.34 42.13
CA ASP A 628 5.33 31.96 42.64
C ASP A 628 6.17 30.97 43.47
N GLY A 629 7.47 30.93 43.21
CA GLY A 629 8.43 30.32 44.13
C GLY A 629 8.62 31.16 45.38
N TYR A 630 9.15 30.58 46.45
CA TYR A 630 9.47 31.30 47.69
C TYR A 630 10.86 30.95 48.21
N TYR A 631 11.67 31.97 48.50
CA TYR A 631 12.98 31.81 49.13
C TYR A 631 13.28 32.94 50.11
N ASN A 632 13.64 32.56 51.35
CA ASN A 632 14.24 33.45 52.36
C ASN A 632 13.54 34.82 52.56
N GLY A 633 12.21 34.85 52.51
CA GLY A 633 11.39 36.05 52.71
C GLY A 633 10.92 36.75 51.43
N SER A 634 11.41 36.38 50.24
CA SER A 634 10.96 36.91 48.95
C SER A 634 10.27 35.87 48.08
N TYR A 635 9.25 36.30 47.35
CA TYR A 635 8.61 35.52 46.29
C TYR A 635 9.36 35.68 44.96
N ILE A 636 9.32 34.64 44.13
CA ILE A 636 9.93 34.58 42.80
C ILE A 636 8.77 34.40 41.82
N GLU A 637 8.48 35.42 41.02
CA GLU A 637 7.31 35.44 40.14
C GLU A 637 7.27 34.24 39.18
N GLY A 638 6.10 33.59 39.14
CA GLY A 638 5.81 32.55 38.15
C GLY A 638 5.71 33.09 36.71
N GLY A 639 5.65 32.16 35.75
CA GLY A 639 5.43 32.49 34.35
C GLY A 639 4.00 32.95 34.06
N VAL A 640 3.83 33.86 33.09
CA VAL A 640 2.49 34.33 32.69
C VAL A 640 1.78 33.36 31.77
N ALA A 641 0.44 33.36 31.79
CA ALA A 641 -0.37 32.72 30.76
C ALA A 641 -0.20 33.43 29.40
N TYR A 642 -0.21 32.65 28.31
CA TYR A 642 -0.14 33.13 26.92
C TYR A 642 -0.92 32.18 25.98
N GLY A 643 -1.00 32.55 24.71
CA GLY A 643 -1.70 31.80 23.67
C GLY A 643 -3.22 32.05 23.64
N ASP A 644 -3.89 31.60 22.58
CA ASP A 644 -5.34 31.74 22.44
C ASP A 644 -6.08 30.70 23.31
N ALA A 645 -7.27 31.06 23.82
CA ALA A 645 -8.16 30.12 24.48
C ALA A 645 -9.12 29.43 23.50
N ASP A 646 -9.49 30.06 22.39
CA ASP A 646 -10.48 29.56 21.43
C ASP A 646 -9.86 28.89 20.19
N LEU A 647 -8.53 28.94 20.04
CA LEU A 647 -7.76 28.14 19.07
C LEU A 647 -6.31 27.88 19.56
N PRO A 648 -6.11 27.14 20.67
CA PRO A 648 -4.78 26.90 21.24
C PRO A 648 -3.93 25.98 20.36
N CYS A 649 -2.66 26.33 20.17
CA CYS A 649 -1.70 25.57 19.36
C CYS A 649 -0.24 25.72 19.85
N GLU A 650 -0.03 26.22 21.06
CA GLU A 650 1.27 26.54 21.63
C GLU A 650 1.80 25.41 22.53
N LEU A 651 3.13 25.25 22.58
CA LEU A 651 3.80 24.37 23.55
C LEU A 651 3.74 24.98 24.95
N GLY A 652 3.62 24.13 25.99
CA GLY A 652 3.76 24.55 27.38
C GLY A 652 5.20 25.00 27.70
N SER A 653 5.34 25.98 28.60
CA SER A 653 6.62 26.54 29.03
C SER A 653 7.16 25.90 30.31
N GLY A 654 8.48 25.81 30.39
CA GLY A 654 9.19 25.25 31.53
C GLY A 654 9.45 26.22 32.68
N SER A 655 10.08 25.73 33.75
CA SER A 655 10.27 26.48 34.99
C SER A 655 11.50 27.39 35.04
N GLY A 656 12.20 27.65 33.93
CA GLY A 656 13.43 28.44 34.02
C GLY A 656 14.38 28.50 32.83
N ASN A 657 15.68 28.54 33.16
CA ASN A 657 16.78 28.65 32.22
C ASN A 657 17.43 27.27 31.99
N VAL A 658 17.59 26.89 30.72
CA VAL A 658 18.12 25.59 30.25
C VAL A 658 19.53 25.30 30.78
N SER A 659 20.31 26.33 31.13
CA SER A 659 21.69 26.19 31.64
C SER A 659 21.80 25.62 33.07
N LEU A 660 20.70 25.30 33.76
CA LEU A 660 20.70 24.82 35.15
C LEU A 660 20.14 23.40 35.25
N PRO A 661 20.86 22.45 35.88
CA PRO A 661 20.39 21.07 36.01
C PRO A 661 19.15 21.01 36.91
N GLY A 662 18.08 20.40 36.39
CA GLY A 662 16.81 20.27 37.09
C GLY A 662 15.74 21.31 36.71
N ALA A 663 15.89 22.06 35.63
CA ALA A 663 14.75 22.76 35.00
C ALA A 663 13.68 21.73 34.56
N THR A 664 12.40 22.05 34.73
CA THR A 664 11.29 21.18 34.26
C THR A 664 10.71 21.69 32.94
N ALA A 665 10.40 20.78 32.01
CA ALA A 665 9.71 21.08 30.76
C ALA A 665 8.18 21.24 30.93
N GLY A 666 7.56 22.06 30.08
CA GLY A 666 6.11 22.10 29.94
C GLY A 666 5.54 20.86 29.23
N GLY A 667 4.22 20.78 29.10
CA GLY A 667 3.55 19.79 28.25
C GLY A 667 3.63 20.16 26.77
N GLY A 668 3.63 19.15 25.89
CA GLY A 668 3.64 19.32 24.44
C GLY A 668 2.26 19.65 23.84
N ILE A 669 2.15 19.53 22.51
CA ILE A 669 0.91 19.75 21.75
C ILE A 669 0.36 18.40 21.26
N ILE A 670 -0.95 18.20 21.39
CA ILE A 670 -1.69 17.15 20.68
C ILE A 670 -2.81 17.77 19.85
N VAL A 671 -2.77 17.56 18.53
CA VAL A 671 -3.83 18.00 17.61
C VAL A 671 -4.47 16.78 16.92
N MET A 672 -5.80 16.74 16.89
CA MET A 672 -6.56 15.74 16.11
C MET A 672 -7.44 16.45 15.07
N GLY A 673 -7.26 16.07 13.80
CA GLY A 673 -7.86 16.71 12.62
C GLY A 673 -7.14 18.00 12.17
N SER A 674 -7.78 18.74 11.27
CA SER A 674 -7.44 20.11 10.86
C SER A 674 -8.72 20.93 10.59
N LEU A 675 -8.58 22.19 10.20
CA LEU A 675 -9.73 23.03 9.80
C LEU A 675 -10.45 22.51 8.53
N GLU A 676 -9.72 21.83 7.65
CA GLU A 676 -10.26 21.22 6.41
C GLU A 676 -10.72 19.77 6.62
N HIS A 677 -10.01 19.01 7.47
CA HIS A 677 -10.21 17.57 7.67
C HIS A 677 -10.39 17.23 9.16
N SER A 678 -11.61 17.41 9.67
CA SER A 678 -12.02 17.02 11.03
C SER A 678 -12.27 15.52 11.16
N LEU A 679 -11.86 14.94 12.30
CA LEU A 679 -12.07 13.53 12.64
C LEU A 679 -13.57 13.20 12.79
N SER A 680 -14.02 12.07 12.23
CA SER A 680 -15.43 11.65 12.31
C SER A 680 -15.84 11.24 13.74
N SER A 681 -15.01 10.46 14.45
CA SER A 681 -15.31 10.02 15.81
C SER A 681 -14.09 9.76 16.68
N LEU A 682 -14.07 10.37 17.86
CA LEU A 682 -13.09 10.10 18.92
C LEU A 682 -13.73 9.30 20.06
N TYR A 683 -13.25 8.08 20.32
CA TYR A 683 -13.63 7.27 21.48
C TYR A 683 -12.44 7.15 22.44
N VAL A 684 -12.59 7.60 23.69
CA VAL A 684 -11.55 7.48 24.72
C VAL A 684 -12.10 6.81 25.96
N ASN A 685 -11.45 5.72 26.35
CA ASN A 685 -11.63 4.96 27.58
C ASN A 685 -10.34 4.94 28.43
N GLY A 686 -9.16 5.04 27.79
CA GLY A 686 -7.86 5.27 28.41
C GLY A 686 -7.58 6.75 28.74
N SER A 687 -6.34 7.22 28.53
CA SER A 687 -5.99 8.62 28.83
C SER A 687 -5.21 9.36 27.74
N LEU A 688 -5.52 10.65 27.60
CA LEU A 688 -4.89 11.62 26.71
C LEU A 688 -4.24 12.70 27.57
N ARG A 689 -2.93 12.91 27.46
CA ARG A 689 -2.18 13.76 28.40
C ARG A 689 -1.18 14.69 27.74
N SER A 690 -1.20 15.96 28.11
CA SER A 690 -0.12 16.94 27.88
C SER A 690 0.22 17.64 29.21
N ASP A 691 0.42 16.84 30.26
CA ASP A 691 0.71 17.35 31.60
C ASP A 691 2.15 17.95 31.67
N GLY A 692 2.36 19.00 32.45
CA GLY A 692 3.68 19.60 32.68
C GLY A 692 4.57 18.73 33.57
N GLN A 693 5.90 18.73 33.32
CA GLN A 693 6.84 17.86 34.02
C GLN A 693 6.96 18.21 35.51
N ASN A 694 7.10 17.19 36.36
CA ASN A 694 7.22 17.34 37.81
C ASN A 694 8.68 17.46 38.25
N PHE A 695 8.93 18.26 39.29
CA PHE A 695 10.26 18.30 39.91
C PHE A 695 10.65 16.93 40.48
N GLY A 696 11.77 16.39 39.98
CA GLY A 696 12.37 15.13 40.41
C GLY A 696 12.10 13.92 39.51
N GLU A 697 11.33 14.07 38.43
CA GLU A 697 10.91 12.96 37.56
C GLU A 697 12.09 12.29 36.83
N ASN A 698 13.05 13.08 36.33
CA ASN A 698 14.24 12.60 35.61
C ASN A 698 15.34 11.98 36.50
N ILE A 699 15.21 12.01 37.84
CA ILE A 699 16.30 11.59 38.76
C ILE A 699 16.50 10.05 38.76
N LYS A 700 15.61 9.28 38.11
CA LYS A 700 15.65 7.80 38.10
C LYS A 700 16.56 7.14 37.05
N LYS A 701 17.22 7.88 36.14
CA LYS A 701 17.96 7.28 35.01
C LYS A 701 19.46 7.56 34.91
N GLY A 702 20.09 8.31 35.83
CA GLY A 702 21.55 8.49 35.80
C GLY A 702 22.18 9.19 37.01
N ASP A 703 23.24 8.57 37.52
CA ASP A 703 24.25 9.05 38.49
C ASP A 703 23.78 9.63 39.85
N ASP A 704 24.19 8.97 40.94
CA ASP A 704 23.85 9.28 42.33
C ASP A 704 24.66 10.49 42.88
N ARG A 705 24.57 11.63 42.18
CA ARG A 705 25.43 12.81 42.38
C ARG A 705 24.75 13.97 43.09
N ILE A 706 24.89 13.95 44.41
CA ILE A 706 24.85 15.10 45.34
C ILE A 706 23.74 16.12 45.05
N ILE A 707 22.60 15.92 45.72
CA ILE A 707 21.52 16.92 45.82
C ILE A 707 22.10 18.21 46.40
N SER A 708 22.25 19.22 45.55
CA SER A 708 22.39 20.62 45.97
C SER A 708 20.99 21.24 46.13
N ASN A 709 20.88 22.30 46.93
CA ASN A 709 19.60 22.89 47.34
C ASN A 709 18.91 23.73 46.24
N MET A 710 18.93 23.26 44.98
CA MET A 710 18.17 23.84 43.89
C MET A 710 16.68 23.47 44.02
N GLY A 711 15.82 24.35 43.52
CA GLY A 711 14.40 24.38 43.85
C GLY A 711 13.56 24.93 42.70
N SER A 712 13.66 24.31 41.53
CA SER A 712 12.90 24.64 40.34
C SER A 712 11.39 24.59 40.58
N GLY A 713 10.65 25.39 39.81
CA GLY A 713 9.20 25.23 39.72
C GLY A 713 8.81 23.95 38.96
N GLY A 714 7.50 23.75 38.76
CA GLY A 714 6.97 22.77 37.81
C GLY A 714 6.74 23.39 36.43
N GLY A 715 6.73 22.56 35.38
CA GLY A 715 6.38 23.00 34.03
C GLY A 715 4.89 23.25 33.87
N SER A 716 4.46 24.14 32.97
CA SER A 716 3.04 24.32 32.68
C SER A 716 2.46 23.18 31.83
N GLY A 717 1.15 22.97 31.93
CA GLY A 717 0.43 22.06 31.04
C GLY A 717 0.47 22.52 29.59
N GLY A 718 0.45 21.58 28.65
CA GLY A 718 0.50 21.83 27.21
C GLY A 718 -0.86 22.15 26.59
N THR A 719 -1.02 21.72 25.33
CA THR A 719 -2.18 22.02 24.49
C THR A 719 -2.83 20.74 23.95
N ILE A 720 -4.17 20.69 23.96
CA ILE A 720 -4.97 19.65 23.30
C ILE A 720 -6.03 20.34 22.44
N LEU A 721 -5.94 20.17 21.11
CA LEU A 721 -6.83 20.76 20.11
C LEU A 721 -7.52 19.67 19.30
N LEU A 722 -8.85 19.65 19.31
CA LEU A 722 -9.64 18.55 18.74
C LEU A 722 -10.66 19.07 17.69
N PHE A 723 -10.36 18.86 16.41
CA PHE A 723 -11.29 19.08 15.28
C PHE A 723 -12.11 17.82 15.05
N ILE A 724 -13.33 17.76 15.58
CA ILE A 724 -14.12 16.52 15.68
C ILE A 724 -15.61 16.72 15.37
N HIS A 725 -16.25 15.74 14.72
CA HIS A 725 -17.71 15.68 14.61
C HIS A 725 -18.36 15.05 15.85
N THR A 726 -17.81 13.93 16.35
CA THR A 726 -18.40 13.19 17.49
C THR A 726 -17.36 12.77 18.54
N LEU A 727 -17.79 12.77 19.81
CA LEU A 727 -16.96 12.43 20.98
C LEU A 727 -17.68 11.43 21.89
N ALA A 728 -16.98 10.36 22.29
CA ALA A 728 -17.43 9.41 23.29
C ALA A 728 -16.36 9.21 24.37
N PHE A 729 -16.75 9.40 25.64
CA PHE A 729 -15.83 9.49 26.77
C PHE A 729 -16.36 8.69 27.96
N ALA A 730 -15.76 7.54 28.24
CA ALA A 730 -16.24 6.59 29.25
C ALA A 730 -15.93 7.01 30.69
N ASN A 731 -16.63 6.45 31.69
CA ASN A 731 -16.43 6.75 33.12
C ASN A 731 -14.96 6.68 33.60
N SER A 732 -14.15 5.81 33.00
CA SER A 732 -12.73 5.59 33.34
C SER A 732 -11.76 6.58 32.68
N SER A 733 -12.18 7.33 31.66
CA SER A 733 -11.26 8.09 30.82
C SER A 733 -10.81 9.41 31.43
N ARG A 734 -9.61 9.85 31.00
CA ARG A 734 -8.99 11.08 31.48
C ARG A 734 -8.31 11.86 30.35
N ILE A 735 -8.72 13.10 30.17
CA ILE A 735 -7.98 14.11 29.39
C ILE A 735 -7.31 15.02 30.43
N SER A 736 -5.98 15.16 30.40
CA SER A 736 -5.29 16.13 31.27
C SER A 736 -4.22 16.97 30.58
N ALA A 737 -4.21 18.25 30.96
CA ALA A 737 -3.21 19.25 30.63
C ALA A 737 -2.88 20.02 31.92
N ALA A 738 -2.45 19.28 32.94
CA ALA A 738 -2.15 19.78 34.28
C ALA A 738 -0.84 20.56 34.33
N GLY A 739 -0.72 21.49 35.28
CA GLY A 739 0.58 22.01 35.68
C GLY A 739 1.36 21.00 36.53
N GLY A 740 2.67 20.91 36.30
CA GLY A 740 3.57 20.03 37.06
C GLY A 740 3.85 20.52 38.49
N TYR A 741 4.24 19.61 39.37
CA TYR A 741 4.54 19.92 40.77
C TYR A 741 5.91 20.58 40.95
N GLY A 742 5.94 21.68 41.72
CA GLY A 742 7.18 22.38 42.09
C GLY A 742 8.06 21.61 43.07
N SER A 743 9.31 22.06 43.22
CA SER A 743 10.29 21.48 44.15
C SER A 743 9.89 21.63 45.63
N PRO A 744 10.14 20.62 46.49
CA PRO A 744 9.93 20.72 47.95
C PRO A 744 10.65 21.90 48.61
N ASN A 745 11.70 22.43 47.99
CA ASN A 745 12.51 23.55 48.50
C ASN A 745 11.86 24.95 48.36
N GLY A 746 10.56 25.03 48.05
CA GLY A 746 9.85 26.29 47.83
C GLY A 746 9.56 26.61 46.36
N GLY A 747 9.67 25.63 45.45
CA GLY A 747 9.39 25.81 44.03
C GLY A 747 7.90 26.01 43.76
N GLY A 748 7.58 26.95 42.87
CA GLY A 748 6.20 27.22 42.44
C GLY A 748 5.64 26.11 41.54
N GLY A 749 4.35 25.82 41.63
CA GLY A 749 3.70 24.85 40.74
C GLY A 749 3.44 25.43 39.34
N GLY A 750 3.44 24.61 38.29
CA GLY A 750 3.15 25.09 36.93
C GLY A 750 1.68 25.49 36.74
N GLY A 751 1.40 26.38 35.78
CA GLY A 751 0.03 26.70 35.35
C GLY A 751 -0.61 25.53 34.59
N GLY A 752 -1.93 25.36 34.71
CA GLY A 752 -2.68 24.38 33.92
C GLY A 752 -2.89 24.85 32.48
N GLY A 753 -2.76 23.94 31.51
CA GLY A 753 -2.73 24.21 30.06
C GLY A 753 -4.08 24.46 29.40
N ARG A 754 -4.21 24.08 28.12
CA ARG A 754 -5.37 24.41 27.26
C ARG A 754 -5.98 23.17 26.61
N VAL A 755 -7.30 23.09 26.61
CA VAL A 755 -8.08 22.05 25.92
C VAL A 755 -9.23 22.70 25.14
N HIS A 756 -9.27 22.52 23.81
CA HIS A 756 -10.30 23.09 22.95
C HIS A 756 -11.01 22.05 22.07
N PHE A 757 -12.34 22.09 22.05
CA PHE A 757 -13.20 21.27 21.21
C PHE A 757 -13.75 22.06 20.01
N HIS A 758 -13.18 21.85 18.83
CA HIS A 758 -13.59 22.51 17.59
C HIS A 758 -14.56 21.64 16.79
N TRP A 759 -15.85 21.77 17.09
CA TRP A 759 -16.90 20.96 16.45
C TRP A 759 -17.08 21.26 14.96
N SER A 760 -17.17 20.22 14.13
CA SER A 760 -17.62 20.30 12.73
C SER A 760 -19.06 19.82 12.57
N ASP A 761 -19.78 20.42 11.62
CA ASP A 761 -21.17 20.08 11.21
C ASP A 761 -22.15 19.75 12.35
N ILE A 762 -22.21 20.64 13.35
CA ILE A 762 -23.17 20.54 14.47
C ILE A 762 -24.60 20.47 13.90
N PRO A 763 -25.35 19.37 14.13
CA PRO A 763 -26.72 19.23 13.62
C PRO A 763 -27.69 20.14 14.37
N ILE A 764 -28.79 20.54 13.73
CA ILE A 764 -29.76 21.51 14.27
C ILE A 764 -31.20 21.03 13.99
N GLY A 765 -32.13 21.33 14.89
CA GLY A 765 -33.55 21.00 14.74
C GLY A 765 -33.84 19.51 14.83
N ASP A 766 -34.79 19.01 14.02
CA ASP A 766 -35.24 17.60 14.05
C ASP A 766 -34.13 16.56 13.82
N GLY A 767 -33.05 16.97 13.13
CA GLY A 767 -31.84 16.18 12.89
C GLY A 767 -30.80 16.20 14.01
N TYR A 768 -31.03 16.95 15.10
CA TYR A 768 -30.09 17.01 16.22
C TYR A 768 -29.89 15.64 16.88
N LEU A 769 -28.62 15.29 17.06
CA LEU A 769 -28.12 14.17 17.84
C LEU A 769 -27.01 14.71 18.77
N PRO A 770 -26.84 14.16 19.99
CA PRO A 770 -25.83 14.62 20.92
C PRO A 770 -24.42 14.32 20.38
N ILE A 771 -23.70 15.36 19.99
CA ILE A 771 -22.34 15.26 19.43
C ILE A 771 -21.29 14.76 20.42
N ALA A 772 -21.58 14.82 21.73
CA ALA A 772 -20.68 14.35 22.77
C ALA A 772 -21.40 13.59 23.91
N SER A 773 -20.94 12.39 24.20
CA SER A 773 -21.26 11.65 25.43
C SER A 773 -20.07 11.68 26.37
N VAL A 774 -20.22 12.33 27.53
CA VAL A 774 -19.10 12.62 28.44
C VAL A 774 -19.39 12.15 29.86
N GLU A 775 -18.79 11.02 30.23
CA GLU A 775 -18.90 10.39 31.56
C GLU A 775 -17.58 10.43 32.36
N GLY A 776 -16.43 10.52 31.67
CA GLY A 776 -15.09 10.60 32.29
C GLY A 776 -14.67 12.01 32.73
N SER A 777 -13.38 12.16 33.07
CA SER A 777 -12.81 13.41 33.62
C SER A 777 -11.92 14.23 32.65
N ILE A 778 -12.07 15.56 32.67
CA ILE A 778 -11.17 16.52 32.01
C ILE A 778 -10.48 17.34 33.12
N TYR A 779 -9.15 17.46 33.07
CA TYR A 779 -8.36 18.08 34.14
C TYR A 779 -7.28 19.03 33.61
N THR A 780 -7.52 20.33 33.74
CA THR A 780 -6.58 21.44 33.44
C THR A 780 -6.11 22.13 34.73
N GLY A 781 -6.02 21.39 35.84
CA GLY A 781 -5.67 21.97 37.14
C GLY A 781 -4.23 22.50 37.21
N GLY A 782 -4.05 23.62 37.91
CA GLY A 782 -2.72 24.15 38.23
C GLY A 782 -1.93 23.19 39.13
N GLY A 783 -0.62 23.11 38.91
CA GLY A 783 0.29 22.29 39.69
C GLY A 783 0.43 22.83 41.12
N LEU A 784 0.57 21.93 42.10
CA LEU A 784 0.84 22.34 43.48
C LEU A 784 2.31 22.77 43.64
N GLY A 785 2.50 23.98 44.17
CA GLY A 785 3.77 24.37 44.78
C GLY A 785 4.03 23.55 46.05
N LYS A 786 5.30 23.38 46.42
CA LYS A 786 5.69 22.67 47.65
C LYS A 786 6.53 23.58 48.54
N GLY A 787 6.56 23.29 49.84
CA GLY A 787 7.14 24.19 50.83
C GLY A 787 6.25 25.42 51.04
N GLN A 788 6.79 26.62 50.79
CA GLN A 788 6.03 27.89 50.81
C GLN A 788 5.76 28.47 49.41
N GLY A 789 6.10 27.72 48.35
CA GLY A 789 5.76 28.10 46.97
C GLY A 789 4.25 28.01 46.71
N ARG A 790 3.71 28.87 45.85
CA ARG A 790 2.30 28.88 45.48
C ARG A 790 2.00 27.79 44.43
N ALA A 791 0.75 27.33 44.41
CA ALA A 791 0.23 26.57 43.28
C ALA A 791 0.06 27.48 42.05
N GLY A 792 0.14 26.89 40.86
CA GLY A 792 -0.25 27.57 39.63
C GLY A 792 -1.77 27.72 39.53
N GLU A 793 -2.21 28.59 38.63
CA GLU A 793 -3.62 28.76 38.31
C GLU A 793 -4.12 27.63 37.40
N ASN A 794 -5.44 27.43 37.40
CA ASN A 794 -6.09 26.49 36.49
C ASN A 794 -6.07 27.01 35.06
N GLY A 795 -5.99 26.08 34.12
CA GLY A 795 -6.05 26.32 32.69
C GLY A 795 -7.46 26.46 32.14
N THR A 796 -7.55 26.46 30.81
CA THR A 796 -8.79 26.73 30.07
C THR A 796 -9.32 25.47 29.38
N VAL A 797 -10.65 25.29 29.44
CA VAL A 797 -11.38 24.31 28.64
C VAL A 797 -12.46 25.05 27.86
N THR A 798 -12.35 25.06 26.54
CA THR A 798 -13.21 25.84 25.64
C THR A 798 -13.80 24.96 24.55
N GLY A 799 -14.79 25.50 23.82
CA GLY A 799 -15.40 24.81 22.69
C GLY A 799 -16.09 25.80 21.77
N LYS A 800 -16.08 25.49 20.47
CA LYS A 800 -16.60 26.33 19.39
C LYS A 800 -18.00 26.88 19.68
N ALA A 801 -18.24 28.13 19.25
CA ALA A 801 -19.52 28.82 19.44
C ALA A 801 -20.71 28.02 18.88
N CYS A 802 -21.60 27.56 19.76
CA CYS A 802 -22.77 26.78 19.37
C CYS A 802 -23.80 27.59 18.55
N PRO A 803 -24.56 26.94 17.65
CA PRO A 803 -25.64 27.58 16.90
C PRO A 803 -26.87 27.88 17.77
N LYS A 804 -27.89 28.53 17.17
CA LYS A 804 -29.17 28.82 17.82
C LYS A 804 -29.77 27.57 18.47
N GLY A 805 -30.42 27.72 19.63
CA GLY A 805 -31.03 26.63 20.41
C GLY A 805 -30.07 25.78 21.27
N LEU A 806 -28.75 25.84 21.04
CA LEU A 806 -27.74 25.01 21.73
C LEU A 806 -26.78 25.83 22.62
N TYR A 807 -26.21 25.22 23.66
CA TYR A 807 -25.26 25.87 24.58
C TYR A 807 -24.25 24.92 25.26
N GLY A 808 -23.26 25.50 25.94
CA GLY A 808 -22.18 24.81 26.63
C GLY A 808 -21.08 24.31 25.68
N ILE A 809 -19.97 23.85 26.24
CA ILE A 809 -18.79 23.34 25.50
C ILE A 809 -19.16 22.21 24.52
N PHE A 810 -20.23 21.47 24.80
CA PHE A 810 -20.70 20.29 24.05
C PHE A 810 -22.00 20.54 23.24
N CYS A 811 -22.42 21.79 23.08
CA CYS A 811 -23.64 22.19 22.35
C CYS A 811 -24.89 21.34 22.67
N LYS A 812 -25.27 21.35 23.95
CA LYS A 812 -26.50 20.73 24.50
C LYS A 812 -27.72 21.62 24.25
N GLU A 813 -28.90 21.02 24.19
CA GLU A 813 -30.18 21.73 24.01
C GLU A 813 -30.46 22.71 25.17
N CYS A 814 -30.89 23.94 24.87
CA CYS A 814 -31.34 24.89 25.90
C CYS A 814 -32.51 24.31 26.75
N PRO A 815 -32.62 24.63 28.06
CA PRO A 815 -33.65 24.08 28.95
C PRO A 815 -35.10 24.34 28.49
N ILE A 816 -36.02 23.43 28.83
CA ILE A 816 -37.44 23.52 28.47
C ILE A 816 -38.06 24.85 28.95
N GLY A 817 -38.68 25.58 28.02
CA GLY A 817 -39.26 26.91 28.28
C GLY A 817 -38.29 28.07 28.07
N THR A 818 -37.07 27.81 27.59
CA THR A 818 -36.12 28.82 27.13
C THR A 818 -35.87 28.73 25.62
N PHE A 819 -35.43 29.83 25.00
CA PHE A 819 -35.03 29.91 23.59
C PHE A 819 -33.71 30.68 23.43
N LYS A 820 -32.99 30.43 22.33
CA LYS A 820 -31.71 31.07 22.04
C LYS A 820 -31.58 31.41 20.56
N ASN A 821 -31.67 32.71 20.26
CA ASN A 821 -31.68 33.28 18.91
C ASN A 821 -30.30 33.73 18.40
N VAL A 822 -29.26 33.68 19.22
CA VAL A 822 -27.87 34.05 18.90
C VAL A 822 -26.92 32.87 19.00
N SER A 823 -25.86 32.88 18.19
CA SER A 823 -24.73 31.95 18.29
C SER A 823 -23.80 32.29 19.46
N GLY A 824 -23.22 31.28 20.09
CA GLY A 824 -22.33 31.39 21.25
C GLY A 824 -22.49 30.20 22.19
N SER A 825 -21.60 30.03 23.16
CA SER A 825 -21.60 28.82 24.02
C SER A 825 -22.06 29.06 25.47
N ASP A 826 -22.30 30.30 25.89
CA ASP A 826 -22.77 30.58 27.25
C ASP A 826 -24.21 30.10 27.50
N GLU A 827 -24.46 29.61 28.72
CA GLU A 827 -25.80 29.23 29.23
C GLU A 827 -26.72 30.46 29.41
N ALA A 828 -26.14 31.61 29.74
CA ALA A 828 -26.86 32.89 29.90
C ALA A 828 -27.52 33.41 28.60
N LEU A 829 -27.29 32.76 27.46
CA LEU A 829 -27.91 33.05 26.17
C LEU A 829 -29.22 32.27 25.93
N CYS A 830 -29.58 31.32 26.81
CA CYS A 830 -30.90 30.66 26.80
C CYS A 830 -31.91 31.55 27.57
N TYR A 831 -32.69 32.37 26.86
CA TYR A 831 -33.66 33.31 27.45
C TYR A 831 -35.01 32.64 27.74
N ASN A 832 -35.65 32.97 28.86
CA ASN A 832 -37.00 32.47 29.19
C ASN A 832 -38.05 32.95 28.16
N CYS A 833 -38.87 32.04 27.64
CA CYS A 833 -39.96 32.38 26.73
C CYS A 833 -41.11 33.13 27.45
N PRO A 834 -41.73 34.14 26.79
CA PRO A 834 -42.75 34.99 27.40
C PRO A 834 -44.03 34.22 27.74
N SER A 835 -44.45 34.30 29.00
CA SER A 835 -45.63 33.58 29.52
C SER A 835 -46.99 34.05 28.97
N HIS A 836 -47.03 35.14 28.19
CA HIS A 836 -48.25 35.65 27.56
C HIS A 836 -48.53 35.06 26.17
N GLU A 837 -47.57 34.36 25.57
CA GLU A 837 -47.73 33.68 24.27
C GLU A 837 -48.24 32.24 24.42
N LEU A 838 -48.22 31.69 25.63
CA LEU A 838 -48.65 30.32 25.94
C LEU A 838 -50.18 30.27 26.25
N PRO A 839 -50.99 29.51 25.48
CA PRO A 839 -52.41 29.35 25.79
C PRO A 839 -52.66 28.73 27.16
N HIS A 840 -53.74 29.11 27.86
CA HIS A 840 -54.09 28.65 29.21
C HIS A 840 -54.27 27.13 29.39
N ARG A 841 -54.22 26.33 28.32
CA ARG A 841 -54.29 24.86 28.33
C ARG A 841 -53.11 24.19 27.60
N ALA A 842 -51.99 24.90 27.47
CA ALA A 842 -50.77 24.43 26.85
C ALA A 842 -49.61 24.29 27.85
N ILE A 843 -48.63 23.45 27.50
CA ILE A 843 -47.35 23.28 28.20
C ILE A 843 -46.21 23.27 27.17
N TYR A 844 -45.08 23.89 27.52
CA TYR A 844 -43.87 23.82 26.69
C TYR A 844 -43.37 22.37 26.58
N ILE A 845 -42.75 22.05 25.44
CA ILE A 845 -42.17 20.75 25.16
C ILE A 845 -40.68 20.87 24.85
N ALA A 846 -39.92 19.81 25.14
CA ALA A 846 -38.61 19.64 24.53
C ALA A 846 -38.80 19.37 23.02
N VAL A 847 -37.98 20.03 22.20
CA VAL A 847 -37.87 19.81 20.75
C VAL A 847 -36.39 19.66 20.44
N ARG A 848 -36.08 18.75 19.51
CA ARG A 848 -34.70 18.42 19.14
C ARG A 848 -33.94 19.65 18.66
N GLY A 849 -32.72 19.82 19.16
CA GLY A 849 -31.87 20.98 18.88
C GLY A 849 -32.23 22.25 19.68
N GLY A 850 -33.21 22.18 20.59
CA GLY A 850 -33.67 23.31 21.39
C GLY A 850 -34.48 24.35 20.62
N ALA A 851 -35.07 25.32 21.34
CA ALA A 851 -35.86 26.39 20.72
C ALA A 851 -34.94 27.52 20.22
N ALA A 852 -34.92 27.76 18.91
CA ALA A 852 -34.14 28.84 18.31
C ALA A 852 -34.82 30.22 18.43
N GLU A 853 -36.16 30.27 18.42
CA GLU A 853 -36.95 31.51 18.29
C GLU A 853 -38.22 31.46 19.16
N SER A 854 -38.82 32.62 19.42
CA SER A 854 -40.08 32.77 20.18
C SER A 854 -41.28 32.90 19.22
N PRO A 855 -42.44 32.29 19.48
CA PRO A 855 -42.81 31.55 20.70
C PRO A 855 -42.16 30.16 20.80
N CYS A 856 -41.80 29.76 22.02
CA CYS A 856 -41.30 28.41 22.30
C CYS A 856 -42.35 27.33 21.92
N PRO A 857 -41.92 26.16 21.42
CA PRO A 857 -42.83 25.07 21.06
C PRO A 857 -43.60 24.55 22.28
N TYR A 858 -44.91 24.40 22.13
CA TYR A 858 -45.83 23.89 23.14
C TYR A 858 -46.80 22.87 22.56
N LYS A 859 -47.42 22.08 23.44
CA LYS A 859 -48.58 21.24 23.13
C LYS A 859 -49.71 21.48 24.11
N CYS A 860 -50.93 21.18 23.71
CA CYS A 860 -52.07 21.17 24.63
C CYS A 860 -51.92 20.06 25.69
N VAL A 861 -52.46 20.28 26.89
CA VAL A 861 -52.37 19.33 28.03
C VAL A 861 -53.11 18.01 27.76
N SER A 862 -53.97 17.95 26.75
CA SER A 862 -54.66 16.73 26.30
C SER A 862 -55.06 16.84 24.83
N ASP A 863 -55.09 15.72 24.12
CA ASP A 863 -55.42 15.59 22.69
C ASP A 863 -56.90 15.94 22.37
N ARG A 864 -57.71 16.25 23.39
CA ARG A 864 -59.08 16.77 23.26
C ARG A 864 -59.15 18.26 22.89
N TYR A 865 -58.00 18.90 22.74
CA TYR A 865 -57.85 20.32 22.44
C TYR A 865 -56.99 20.51 21.19
N HIS A 866 -57.49 21.27 20.22
CA HIS A 866 -56.81 21.49 18.95
C HIS A 866 -55.86 22.70 19.00
N MET A 867 -54.68 22.55 18.40
CA MET A 867 -53.71 23.64 18.22
C MET A 867 -54.13 24.55 17.06
N PRO A 868 -53.85 25.87 17.13
CA PRO A 868 -52.92 26.51 18.06
C PRO A 868 -53.50 26.86 19.44
N HIS A 869 -54.79 27.21 19.55
CA HIS A 869 -55.32 27.86 20.77
C HIS A 869 -55.73 26.92 21.91
N CYS A 870 -55.64 25.60 21.72
CA CYS A 870 -56.10 24.57 22.67
C CYS A 870 -57.61 24.69 23.01
N TYR A 871 -58.41 24.96 21.99
CA TYR A 871 -59.87 24.98 22.04
C TYR A 871 -60.47 23.59 21.80
N THR A 872 -61.71 23.38 22.24
CA THR A 872 -62.50 22.20 21.85
C THR A 872 -63.09 22.37 20.45
N ALA A 873 -63.40 21.27 19.76
CA ALA A 873 -63.98 21.31 18.40
C ALA A 873 -65.30 22.11 18.29
N LEU A 874 -66.06 22.24 19.39
CA LEU A 874 -67.25 23.11 19.43
C LEU A 874 -66.86 24.60 19.46
N GLU A 875 -65.83 24.96 20.22
CA GLU A 875 -65.32 26.33 20.30
C GLU A 875 -64.67 26.75 18.97
N GLU A 876 -63.93 25.86 18.30
CA GLU A 876 -63.39 26.14 16.96
C GLU A 876 -64.50 26.36 15.92
N LEU A 877 -65.55 25.54 15.90
CA LEU A 877 -66.71 25.76 15.03
C LEU A 877 -67.38 27.12 15.31
N ILE A 878 -67.49 27.48 16.60
CA ILE A 878 -68.07 28.77 17.01
C ILE A 878 -67.20 29.96 16.58
N TYR A 879 -65.87 29.89 16.73
CA TYR A 879 -64.96 31.00 16.42
C TYR A 879 -64.62 31.13 14.93
N THR A 880 -64.56 30.03 14.17
CA THR A 880 -64.36 30.08 12.70
C THR A 880 -65.48 30.83 11.98
N PHE A 881 -66.72 30.76 12.48
CA PHE A 881 -67.85 31.55 11.99
C PHE A 881 -67.95 32.97 12.61
N GLY A 882 -66.86 33.51 13.17
CA GLY A 882 -66.84 34.86 13.75
C GLY A 882 -67.37 34.98 15.18
N GLY A 883 -67.44 33.85 15.91
CA GLY A 883 -67.85 33.78 17.30
C GLY A 883 -69.33 33.47 17.53
N PRO A 884 -69.76 33.32 18.80
CA PRO A 884 -71.07 32.78 19.16
C PRO A 884 -72.27 33.48 18.51
N TRP A 885 -72.16 34.80 18.34
CA TRP A 885 -73.24 35.64 17.81
C TRP A 885 -73.45 35.47 16.30
N LEU A 886 -72.37 35.40 15.51
CA LEU A 886 -72.48 35.21 14.06
C LEU A 886 -72.90 33.78 13.71
N PHE A 887 -72.34 32.77 14.40
CA PHE A 887 -72.75 31.38 14.20
C PHE A 887 -74.25 31.17 14.47
N GLY A 888 -74.78 31.77 15.55
CA GLY A 888 -76.22 31.71 15.86
C GLY A 888 -77.11 32.37 14.80
N LEU A 889 -76.70 33.51 14.24
CA LEU A 889 -77.41 34.19 13.16
C LEU A 889 -77.39 33.40 11.85
N ILE A 890 -76.24 32.80 11.50
CA ILE A 890 -76.09 31.96 10.31
C ILE A 890 -76.97 30.71 10.42
N LEU A 891 -76.98 30.04 11.58
CA LEU A 891 -77.82 28.86 11.82
C LEU A 891 -79.32 29.17 11.67
N LEU A 892 -79.77 30.32 12.18
CA LEU A 892 -81.16 30.77 12.04
C LEU A 892 -81.51 31.06 10.56
N GLY A 893 -80.62 31.73 9.83
CA GLY A 893 -80.80 31.96 8.39
C GLY A 893 -80.84 30.67 7.57
N LEU A 894 -80.01 29.68 7.92
CA LEU A 894 -79.93 28.39 7.24
C LEU A 894 -81.20 27.55 7.47
N LEU A 895 -81.81 27.61 8.66
CA LEU A 895 -83.11 26.98 8.93
C LEU A 895 -84.25 27.61 8.09
N ILE A 896 -84.25 28.93 7.91
CA ILE A 896 -85.21 29.63 7.05
C ILE A 896 -84.98 29.27 5.57
N LEU A 897 -83.73 29.17 5.14
CA LEU A 897 -83.36 28.73 3.79
C LEU A 897 -83.80 27.27 3.53
N LEU A 898 -83.62 26.38 4.50
CA LEU A 898 -83.97 24.96 4.39
C LEU A 898 -85.49 24.77 4.19
N ALA A 899 -86.32 25.57 4.89
CA ALA A 899 -87.76 25.58 4.70
C ALA A 899 -88.18 26.05 3.29
N LEU A 900 -87.46 27.03 2.71
CA LEU A 900 -87.67 27.47 1.32
C LEU A 900 -87.22 26.41 0.30
N VAL A 901 -86.06 25.79 0.51
CA VAL A 901 -85.52 24.75 -0.39
C VAL A 901 -86.44 23.53 -0.46
N LEU A 902 -87.00 23.09 0.68
CA LEU A 902 -87.98 22.00 0.72
C LEU A 902 -89.29 22.31 -0.03
N SER A 903 -89.62 23.59 -0.25
CA SER A 903 -90.77 24.01 -1.06
C SER A 903 -90.51 23.98 -2.57
N VAL A 904 -89.24 24.05 -2.98
CA VAL A 904 -88.84 24.13 -4.40
C VAL A 904 -88.31 22.80 -4.95
N ALA A 905 -87.73 21.95 -4.09
CA ALA A 905 -87.08 20.68 -4.45
C ALA A 905 -88.03 19.52 -4.85
N ARG A 906 -89.08 19.80 -5.65
CA ARG A 906 -89.95 18.78 -6.26
C ARG A 906 -90.03 18.83 -7.80
N MET A 907 -89.14 19.58 -8.46
CA MET A 907 -89.01 19.58 -9.92
C MET A 907 -87.56 19.33 -10.41
N LYS A 908 -87.42 18.22 -11.13
CA LYS A 908 -86.45 17.93 -12.22
C LYS A 908 -84.94 17.72 -11.90
N TYR A 909 -84.47 16.52 -12.25
CA TYR A 909 -83.08 16.05 -12.32
C TYR A 909 -82.27 16.64 -13.51
N VAL A 910 -80.93 16.54 -13.44
CA VAL A 910 -79.98 15.86 -14.39
C VAL A 910 -78.58 16.53 -14.42
N SER A 911 -77.50 15.71 -14.37
CA SER A 911 -76.06 15.80 -14.76
C SER A 911 -75.46 17.10 -15.39
N ALA A 912 -74.13 17.42 -15.44
CA ALA A 912 -72.82 17.06 -14.82
C ALA A 912 -71.72 18.01 -15.46
N ASP A 913 -70.36 17.95 -15.44
CA ASP A 913 -69.26 17.11 -14.87
C ASP A 913 -67.87 17.85 -14.97
N GLU A 914 -66.71 17.15 -14.85
CA GLU A 914 -65.31 17.43 -15.34
C GLU A 914 -64.23 18.27 -14.56
N LEU A 915 -63.18 17.56 -14.09
CA LEU A 915 -61.68 17.66 -14.24
C LEU A 915 -60.79 18.96 -14.13
N PRO A 916 -59.57 18.85 -13.52
CA PRO A 916 -58.39 19.74 -13.67
C PRO A 916 -57.07 19.05 -14.19
N ALA A 917 -55.91 19.76 -14.23
CA ALA A 917 -54.70 19.41 -15.06
C ALA A 917 -53.27 19.43 -14.39
N LEU A 918 -52.19 19.40 -15.22
CA LEU A 918 -50.81 18.87 -14.99
C LEU A 918 -49.66 19.87 -14.64
N VAL A 919 -48.45 19.34 -14.31
CA VAL A 919 -47.15 20.07 -14.11
C VAL A 919 -45.92 19.25 -14.62
N PRO A 920 -44.81 19.84 -15.16
CA PRO A 920 -43.58 19.13 -15.60
C PRO A 920 -42.21 19.64 -15.04
N PRO A 921 -41.12 18.83 -15.03
CA PRO A 921 -39.73 19.24 -14.67
C PRO A 921 -38.64 18.98 -15.77
N ARG A 922 -37.39 19.46 -15.56
CA ARG A 922 -36.12 19.16 -16.31
C ARG A 922 -34.93 19.98 -15.75
N ARG A 923 -33.61 19.76 -15.99
CA ARG A 923 -32.76 18.80 -16.74
C ARG A 923 -31.28 18.97 -16.28
N SER A 924 -30.36 18.02 -16.53
CA SER A 924 -28.91 18.14 -16.23
C SER A 924 -27.97 18.41 -17.45
N SER A 925 -26.81 19.04 -17.14
CA SER A 925 -25.40 18.63 -17.44
C SER A 925 -24.73 18.48 -18.84
N ARG A 926 -23.38 18.40 -18.76
CA ARG A 926 -22.42 17.44 -19.38
C ARG A 926 -21.18 17.99 -20.17
N ILE A 927 -20.06 17.26 -20.20
CA ILE A 927 -18.63 17.67 -20.40
C ILE A 927 -18.07 17.27 -21.82
N ASP A 928 -16.72 17.34 -22.00
CA ASP A 928 -15.79 16.26 -22.46
C ASP A 928 -15.17 16.24 -23.92
N HIS A 929 -14.01 15.52 -24.06
CA HIS A 929 -13.06 15.14 -25.16
C HIS A 929 -11.63 15.75 -25.14
N SER A 930 -10.50 15.04 -25.42
CA SER A 930 -10.11 13.59 -25.41
C SER A 930 -8.67 13.36 -25.96
N PHE A 931 -8.15 12.11 -25.87
CA PHE A 931 -7.01 11.44 -26.58
C PHE A 931 -5.78 11.16 -25.66
N PRO A 932 -4.80 10.28 -25.99
CA PRO A 932 -4.72 9.23 -27.03
C PRO A 932 -4.59 7.80 -26.39
N PHE A 933 -3.95 6.83 -27.07
CA PHE A 933 -3.62 5.49 -26.53
C PHE A 933 -2.10 5.31 -26.47
N LEU A 934 -1.58 4.84 -25.34
CA LEU A 934 -0.21 4.37 -25.12
C LEU A 934 -0.26 3.00 -24.44
N GLU A 935 0.74 2.16 -24.67
CA GLU A 935 0.94 0.92 -23.93
C GLU A 935 1.57 1.21 -22.55
N SER A 936 0.75 1.69 -21.61
CA SER A 936 1.17 1.92 -20.22
C SER A 936 0.02 1.69 -19.23
N LEU A 937 0.38 1.12 -18.06
CA LEU A 937 -0.46 0.82 -16.87
C LEU A 937 -1.75 -0.01 -17.03
N ASN A 938 -2.36 -0.06 -18.21
CA ASN A 938 -3.70 -0.57 -18.40
C ASN A 938 -3.83 -2.10 -18.30
N GLU A 939 -2.71 -2.84 -18.37
CA GLU A 939 -2.63 -4.27 -18.05
C GLU A 939 -2.52 -4.53 -16.54
N VAL A 940 -1.97 -3.61 -15.74
CA VAL A 940 -1.91 -3.75 -14.27
C VAL A 940 -3.32 -3.65 -13.65
N LEU A 941 -4.26 -3.05 -14.38
CA LEU A 941 -5.70 -3.03 -14.06
C LEU A 941 -6.46 -4.31 -14.46
N GLU A 942 -5.83 -5.31 -15.11
CA GLU A 942 -6.52 -6.56 -15.52
C GLU A 942 -6.95 -7.42 -14.32
N THR A 943 -6.28 -7.32 -13.17
CA THR A 943 -6.65 -8.08 -11.95
C THR A 943 -8.10 -7.82 -11.54
N ASN A 944 -8.51 -6.55 -11.48
CA ASN A 944 -9.88 -6.13 -11.16
C ASN A 944 -10.91 -6.47 -12.26
N ARG A 945 -10.48 -6.71 -13.51
CA ARG A 945 -11.41 -6.99 -14.63
C ARG A 945 -12.02 -8.38 -14.59
N THR A 946 -11.36 -9.33 -13.92
CA THR A 946 -11.88 -10.69 -13.76
C THR A 946 -13.20 -10.70 -12.99
N GLU A 947 -13.29 -9.97 -11.88
CA GLU A 947 -14.52 -9.85 -11.08
C GLU A 947 -15.67 -9.15 -11.83
N GLU A 948 -15.39 -8.08 -12.58
CA GLU A 948 -16.44 -7.37 -13.36
C GLU A 948 -17.15 -8.31 -14.34
N SER A 949 -16.38 -9.18 -15.02
CA SER A 949 -16.93 -10.15 -15.98
C SER A 949 -17.84 -11.20 -15.31
N GLN A 950 -17.57 -11.56 -14.06
CA GLN A 950 -18.38 -12.53 -13.32
C GLN A 950 -19.71 -11.96 -12.84
N ASN A 951 -19.83 -10.64 -12.66
CA ASN A 951 -21.05 -10.00 -12.14
C ASN A 951 -21.97 -9.43 -13.25
N HIS A 952 -21.59 -9.53 -14.53
CA HIS A 952 -22.36 -8.98 -15.66
C HIS A 952 -23.65 -9.76 -15.98
N VAL A 953 -24.79 -9.06 -15.99
CA VAL A 953 -26.13 -9.63 -16.26
C VAL A 953 -26.50 -9.58 -17.73
N HIS A 954 -26.57 -8.39 -18.32
CA HIS A 954 -27.13 -8.19 -19.66
C HIS A 954 -26.61 -6.91 -20.34
N ARG A 955 -26.50 -6.96 -21.67
CA ARG A 955 -26.07 -5.85 -22.53
C ARG A 955 -27.26 -5.35 -23.35
N MET A 956 -27.72 -4.14 -23.06
CA MET A 956 -28.88 -3.52 -23.71
C MET A 956 -28.42 -2.52 -24.78
N TYR A 957 -28.66 -2.83 -26.06
CA TYR A 957 -28.27 -1.99 -27.18
C TYR A 957 -29.22 -0.79 -27.38
N PHE A 958 -28.67 0.33 -27.88
CA PHE A 958 -29.46 1.48 -28.33
C PHE A 958 -29.99 1.27 -29.75
N ASN A 959 -31.22 1.70 -29.99
CA ASN A 959 -31.85 1.77 -31.31
C ASN A 959 -31.46 3.07 -32.03
N GLY A 960 -31.38 3.02 -33.36
CA GLY A 960 -31.15 4.17 -34.23
C GLY A 960 -29.67 4.42 -34.60
N PRO A 961 -29.35 4.84 -35.84
CA PRO A 961 -27.98 4.97 -36.36
C PRO A 961 -27.25 6.26 -35.94
N ASN A 962 -27.58 6.81 -34.77
CA ASN A 962 -27.01 8.05 -34.21
C ASN A 962 -26.96 9.23 -35.20
N THR A 963 -28.09 9.57 -35.81
CA THR A 963 -28.20 10.67 -36.80
C THR A 963 -29.01 11.85 -36.25
N PHE A 964 -28.88 13.03 -36.85
CA PHE A 964 -29.71 14.19 -36.51
C PHE A 964 -31.23 13.97 -36.74
N SER A 965 -31.60 12.99 -37.56
CA SER A 965 -32.98 12.56 -37.81
C SER A 965 -33.45 11.46 -36.86
N GLU A 966 -32.58 10.50 -36.53
CA GLU A 966 -32.86 9.37 -35.64
C GLU A 966 -31.68 9.20 -34.67
N PRO A 967 -31.74 9.83 -33.48
CA PRO A 967 -30.73 9.68 -32.43
C PRO A 967 -30.83 8.30 -31.77
N TRP A 968 -29.79 7.94 -31.02
CA TRP A 968 -29.81 6.82 -30.10
C TRP A 968 -30.99 6.91 -29.11
N HIS A 969 -31.71 5.80 -28.93
CA HIS A 969 -32.75 5.67 -27.92
C HIS A 969 -32.88 4.22 -27.42
N LEU A 970 -33.20 4.03 -26.15
CA LEU A 970 -33.56 2.74 -25.56
C LEU A 970 -35.10 2.56 -25.59
N PRO A 971 -35.61 1.32 -25.75
CA PRO A 971 -37.03 1.03 -25.50
C PRO A 971 -37.38 1.21 -24.02
N HIS A 972 -38.63 1.62 -23.74
CA HIS A 972 -39.10 1.93 -22.38
C HIS A 972 -39.36 0.70 -21.49
N PHE A 973 -39.51 -0.48 -22.08
CA PHE A 973 -39.74 -1.73 -21.36
C PHE A 973 -38.40 -2.45 -21.10
N PRO A 974 -38.11 -2.90 -19.86
CA PRO A 974 -36.90 -3.66 -19.57
C PRO A 974 -36.97 -5.07 -20.20
N PRO A 975 -35.86 -5.62 -20.73
CA PRO A 975 -35.84 -7.00 -21.21
C PRO A 975 -36.03 -7.99 -20.06
N GLU A 976 -36.51 -9.21 -20.38
CA GLU A 976 -36.83 -10.26 -19.40
C GLU A 976 -35.65 -10.62 -18.48
N GLN A 977 -34.41 -10.52 -18.99
CA GLN A 977 -33.19 -10.79 -18.22
C GLN A 977 -32.80 -9.66 -17.25
N VAL A 978 -33.48 -8.51 -17.31
CA VAL A 978 -33.22 -7.32 -16.48
C VAL A 978 -34.40 -6.98 -15.56
N ILE A 979 -35.62 -7.42 -15.89
CA ILE A 979 -36.85 -7.10 -15.14
C ILE A 979 -36.81 -7.55 -13.66
N GLU A 980 -35.98 -8.55 -13.31
CA GLU A 980 -35.78 -8.98 -11.92
C GLU A 980 -34.83 -8.10 -11.10
N ILE A 981 -33.91 -7.38 -11.74
CA ILE A 981 -32.93 -6.51 -11.06
C ILE A 981 -33.33 -5.02 -11.08
N VAL A 982 -34.40 -4.65 -11.80
CA VAL A 982 -34.89 -3.25 -11.85
C VAL A 982 -36.30 -3.03 -11.31
N TYR A 983 -36.58 -1.81 -10.87
CA TYR A 983 -37.92 -1.27 -10.66
C TYR A 983 -38.43 -0.63 -11.97
N GLU A 984 -39.51 -1.17 -12.54
CA GLU A 984 -40.02 -0.80 -13.87
C GLU A 984 -40.35 0.70 -14.02
N ASP A 985 -40.98 1.31 -13.01
CA ASP A 985 -41.27 2.75 -12.99
C ASP A 985 -40.02 3.64 -12.98
N ALA A 986 -38.93 3.18 -12.35
CA ALA A 986 -37.68 3.91 -12.25
C ALA A 986 -36.79 3.68 -13.49
N PHE A 987 -36.82 2.46 -14.04
CA PHE A 987 -36.25 2.14 -15.34
C PHE A 987 -36.89 2.97 -16.47
N THR A 988 -38.22 3.11 -16.46
CA THR A 988 -38.94 3.95 -17.43
C THR A 988 -38.52 5.43 -17.33
N ARG A 989 -38.24 5.94 -16.13
CA ARG A 989 -37.68 7.29 -15.91
C ARG A 989 -36.24 7.42 -16.43
N PHE A 990 -35.38 6.47 -16.09
CA PHE A 990 -34.00 6.36 -16.60
C PHE A 990 -33.94 6.39 -18.14
N VAL A 991 -34.77 5.60 -18.82
CA VAL A 991 -34.88 5.58 -20.28
C VAL A 991 -35.38 6.92 -20.84
N ASN A 992 -36.36 7.56 -20.20
CA ASN A 992 -36.84 8.89 -20.62
C ASN A 992 -35.72 9.96 -20.55
N GLU A 993 -34.86 9.90 -19.53
CA GLU A 993 -33.75 10.84 -19.37
C GLU A 993 -32.61 10.53 -20.33
N ILE A 994 -32.19 9.27 -20.48
CA ILE A 994 -31.21 8.85 -21.48
C ILE A 994 -31.64 9.24 -22.90
N ASN A 995 -32.87 8.92 -23.31
CA ASN A 995 -33.41 9.27 -24.63
C ASN A 995 -33.49 10.80 -24.79
N GLY A 996 -33.93 11.50 -23.74
CA GLY A 996 -33.98 12.96 -23.68
C GLY A 996 -32.61 13.65 -23.71
N LEU A 997 -31.52 12.95 -23.43
CA LEU A 997 -30.15 13.46 -23.43
C LEU A 997 -29.36 13.07 -24.68
N ALA A 998 -29.65 11.91 -25.28
CA ALA A 998 -29.14 11.47 -26.57
C ALA A 998 -29.69 12.32 -27.74
N ALA A 999 -30.93 12.83 -27.61
CA ALA A 999 -31.59 13.63 -28.63
C ALA A 999 -30.76 14.86 -29.11
N TYR A 1000 -30.76 15.07 -30.44
CA TYR A 1000 -30.18 16.25 -31.08
C TYR A 1000 -31.13 17.45 -31.05
N GLN A 1001 -30.56 18.65 -31.05
CA GLN A 1001 -31.30 19.91 -31.21
C GLN A 1001 -31.38 20.28 -32.70
N TRP A 1002 -32.48 20.90 -33.12
CA TRP A 1002 -32.76 21.18 -34.54
C TRP A 1002 -31.68 22.03 -35.24
N TRP A 1003 -31.00 22.91 -34.49
CA TRP A 1003 -29.92 23.75 -35.02
C TRP A 1003 -28.62 22.95 -35.24
N GLU A 1004 -28.34 21.91 -34.44
CA GLU A 1004 -27.13 21.08 -34.55
C GLU A 1004 -27.07 20.41 -35.93
N GLY A 1005 -28.21 19.88 -36.39
CA GLY A 1005 -28.40 19.32 -37.73
C GLY A 1005 -28.55 20.36 -38.85
N SER A 1006 -28.98 21.59 -38.53
CA SER A 1006 -29.04 22.69 -39.51
C SER A 1006 -27.63 23.19 -39.86
N VAL A 1007 -26.75 23.35 -38.86
CA VAL A 1007 -25.32 23.67 -39.05
C VAL A 1007 -24.65 22.56 -39.87
N TYR A 1008 -24.90 21.29 -39.56
CA TYR A 1008 -24.40 20.17 -40.35
C TYR A 1008 -24.79 20.27 -41.83
N ARG A 1009 -26.08 20.47 -42.14
CA ARG A 1009 -26.56 20.60 -43.53
C ARG A 1009 -25.91 21.76 -44.29
N ILE A 1010 -25.69 22.90 -43.63
CA ILE A 1010 -24.99 24.05 -44.23
C ILE A 1010 -23.52 23.68 -44.51
N LEU A 1011 -22.83 23.05 -43.54
CA LEU A 1011 -21.46 22.60 -43.72
C LEU A 1011 -21.32 21.51 -44.81
N CYS A 1012 -22.31 20.62 -44.99
CA CYS A 1012 -22.28 19.60 -46.05
C CYS A 1012 -22.21 20.24 -47.44
N ILE A 1013 -22.87 21.40 -47.63
CA ILE A 1013 -22.92 22.13 -48.91
C ILE A 1013 -21.66 22.97 -49.10
N LEU A 1014 -21.12 23.59 -48.04
CA LEU A 1014 -19.99 24.51 -48.12
C LEU A 1014 -18.61 23.82 -48.03
N ALA A 1015 -18.46 22.82 -47.17
CA ALA A 1015 -17.20 22.16 -46.85
C ALA A 1015 -17.42 20.78 -46.21
N TYR A 1016 -17.66 19.76 -47.03
CA TYR A 1016 -17.99 18.40 -46.56
C TYR A 1016 -17.07 17.83 -45.46
N PRO A 1017 -15.73 17.98 -45.49
CA PRO A 1017 -14.86 17.50 -44.40
C PRO A 1017 -15.14 18.17 -43.04
N LEU A 1018 -15.49 19.47 -43.03
CA LEU A 1018 -15.90 20.17 -41.81
C LEU A 1018 -17.26 19.69 -41.32
N SER A 1019 -18.17 19.30 -42.23
CA SER A 1019 -19.46 18.70 -41.86
C SER A 1019 -19.29 17.34 -41.18
N TRP A 1020 -18.38 16.49 -41.68
CA TRP A 1020 -18.05 15.20 -41.08
C TRP A 1020 -17.44 15.38 -39.69
N SER A 1021 -16.45 16.28 -39.57
CA SER A 1021 -15.83 16.62 -38.28
C SER A 1021 -16.86 17.19 -37.28
N TRP A 1022 -17.79 18.05 -37.72
CA TRP A 1022 -18.88 18.56 -36.89
C TRP A 1022 -19.83 17.46 -36.41
N LEU A 1023 -20.31 16.59 -37.30
CA LEU A 1023 -21.16 15.45 -36.94
C LEU A 1023 -20.45 14.55 -35.94
N GLN A 1024 -19.20 14.17 -36.23
CA GLN A 1024 -18.42 13.32 -35.35
C GLN A 1024 -18.21 13.98 -33.98
N ARG A 1025 -17.80 15.25 -33.90
CA ARG A 1025 -17.67 16.01 -32.63
C ARG A 1025 -18.97 16.04 -31.83
N GLN A 1026 -20.13 16.16 -32.48
CA GLN A 1026 -21.41 16.16 -31.79
C GLN A 1026 -21.82 14.77 -31.28
N ARG A 1027 -21.61 13.70 -32.07
CA ARG A 1027 -21.78 12.30 -31.60
C ARG A 1027 -20.88 11.99 -30.40
N LYS A 1028 -19.59 12.31 -30.57
CA LYS A 1028 -18.52 12.24 -29.56
C LYS A 1028 -19.00 12.83 -28.23
N LYS A 1029 -19.46 14.09 -28.28
CA LYS A 1029 -20.07 14.77 -27.14
C LYS A 1029 -21.25 13.97 -26.56
N LYS A 1030 -22.31 13.66 -27.34
CA LYS A 1030 -23.50 12.94 -26.80
C LYS A 1030 -23.14 11.64 -26.05
N LEU A 1031 -22.14 10.88 -26.50
CA LEU A 1031 -21.67 9.65 -25.84
C LEU A 1031 -21.03 9.90 -24.47
N GLN A 1032 -20.03 10.78 -24.38
CA GLN A 1032 -19.36 11.05 -23.10
C GLN A 1032 -20.33 11.59 -22.08
N ARG A 1033 -21.15 12.52 -22.54
CA ARG A 1033 -22.27 13.04 -21.80
C ARG A 1033 -23.16 11.89 -21.25
N LEU A 1034 -23.41 10.81 -22.00
CA LEU A 1034 -24.13 9.63 -21.50
C LEU A 1034 -23.38 8.85 -20.41
N ARG A 1035 -22.05 8.77 -20.49
CA ARG A 1035 -21.21 8.15 -19.44
C ARG A 1035 -21.25 8.95 -18.14
N GLU A 1036 -21.13 10.27 -18.20
CA GLU A 1036 -21.19 11.17 -17.04
C GLU A 1036 -22.52 11.06 -16.29
N PHE A 1037 -23.63 11.04 -17.03
CA PHE A 1037 -24.96 10.89 -16.46
C PHE A 1037 -25.08 9.59 -15.66
N VAL A 1038 -24.64 8.46 -16.23
CA VAL A 1038 -24.72 7.16 -15.54
C VAL A 1038 -23.66 7.00 -14.44
N ARG A 1039 -22.50 7.66 -14.55
CA ARG A 1039 -21.42 7.57 -13.55
C ARG A 1039 -21.63 8.46 -12.32
N SER A 1040 -22.26 9.63 -12.47
CA SER A 1040 -22.17 10.70 -11.44
C SER A 1040 -23.40 11.59 -11.25
N GLU A 1041 -24.48 11.39 -12.00
CA GLU A 1041 -25.70 12.21 -11.88
C GLU A 1041 -26.95 11.38 -11.59
N TYR A 1042 -27.05 10.22 -12.22
CA TYR A 1042 -28.09 9.26 -11.97
C TYR A 1042 -27.78 8.48 -10.70
N ASP A 1043 -28.75 8.37 -9.80
CA ASP A 1043 -28.67 7.71 -8.49
C ASP A 1043 -28.77 6.16 -8.56
N HIS A 1044 -28.70 5.60 -9.78
CA HIS A 1044 -28.94 4.19 -10.08
C HIS A 1044 -30.28 3.67 -9.55
N ALA A 1045 -31.27 4.53 -9.23
CA ALA A 1045 -32.51 4.13 -8.56
C ALA A 1045 -33.42 3.17 -9.34
N CYS A 1046 -33.12 2.88 -10.61
CA CYS A 1046 -33.74 1.78 -11.32
C CYS A 1046 -33.30 0.42 -10.77
N LEU A 1047 -32.09 0.26 -10.22
CA LEU A 1047 -31.60 -1.00 -9.66
C LEU A 1047 -32.24 -1.32 -8.30
N ARG A 1048 -32.46 -2.61 -8.03
CA ARG A 1048 -32.99 -3.08 -6.75
C ARG A 1048 -31.90 -3.14 -5.66
N SER A 1049 -30.72 -3.70 -5.98
CA SER A 1049 -29.51 -3.71 -5.14
C SER A 1049 -29.31 -2.38 -4.41
N CYS A 1050 -29.03 -2.46 -3.10
CA CYS A 1050 -28.60 -1.31 -2.32
C CYS A 1050 -27.11 -1.02 -2.56
N ARG A 1051 -26.28 -2.07 -2.72
CA ARG A 1051 -24.83 -1.93 -2.95
C ARG A 1051 -24.52 -1.24 -4.28
N SER A 1052 -25.12 -1.66 -5.39
CA SER A 1052 -24.88 -1.05 -6.71
C SER A 1052 -25.29 0.42 -6.76
N ARG A 1053 -26.33 0.82 -6.00
CA ARG A 1053 -26.75 2.22 -5.86
C ARG A 1053 -25.79 3.04 -4.99
N ALA A 1054 -25.24 2.44 -3.93
CA ALA A 1054 -24.26 3.12 -3.08
C ALA A 1054 -22.89 3.31 -3.77
N LEU A 1055 -22.48 2.37 -4.63
CA LEU A 1055 -21.16 2.37 -5.29
C LEU A 1055 -21.17 2.92 -6.73
N TYR A 1056 -22.36 3.14 -7.34
CA TYR A 1056 -22.52 3.55 -8.75
C TYR A 1056 -21.95 2.54 -9.78
N GLU A 1057 -21.74 1.29 -9.38
CA GLU A 1057 -21.07 0.25 -10.18
C GLU A 1057 -22.03 -0.55 -11.09
N GLY A 1058 -23.34 -0.53 -10.83
CA GLY A 1058 -24.30 -1.46 -11.44
C GLY A 1058 -24.68 -1.19 -12.91
N LEU A 1059 -24.26 -0.06 -13.48
CA LEU A 1059 -24.57 0.36 -14.85
C LEU A 1059 -23.32 0.97 -15.50
N LYS A 1060 -22.97 0.54 -16.73
CA LYS A 1060 -21.90 1.16 -17.53
C LYS A 1060 -22.36 1.43 -18.96
N VAL A 1061 -21.85 2.51 -19.58
CA VAL A 1061 -22.24 2.91 -20.96
C VAL A 1061 -21.02 2.94 -21.88
N ALA A 1062 -21.11 2.19 -22.98
CA ALA A 1062 -20.09 2.16 -24.01
C ALA A 1062 -20.69 2.19 -25.42
N ALA A 1063 -19.82 2.34 -26.42
CA ALA A 1063 -20.19 2.52 -27.82
C ALA A 1063 -19.02 2.16 -28.73
N THR A 1064 -19.34 1.82 -29.97
CA THR A 1064 -18.38 1.46 -31.01
C THR A 1064 -17.55 2.68 -31.46
N SER A 1065 -16.35 2.44 -31.98
CA SER A 1065 -15.38 3.48 -32.35
C SER A 1065 -15.84 4.42 -33.49
N ASP A 1066 -16.79 3.97 -34.30
CA ASP A 1066 -17.46 4.75 -35.36
C ASP A 1066 -18.61 5.64 -34.84
N LEU A 1067 -18.99 5.46 -33.57
CA LEU A 1067 -20.10 6.12 -32.87
C LEU A 1067 -21.48 5.90 -33.53
N MET A 1068 -21.67 4.75 -34.19
CA MET A 1068 -22.96 4.34 -34.77
C MET A 1068 -23.81 3.51 -33.78
N LEU A 1069 -23.18 2.65 -32.98
CA LEU A 1069 -23.85 1.79 -32.00
C LEU A 1069 -23.40 2.12 -30.57
N ALA A 1070 -24.35 2.14 -29.63
CA ALA A 1070 -24.11 2.25 -28.20
C ALA A 1070 -24.84 1.14 -27.44
N TYR A 1071 -24.43 0.88 -26.20
CA TYR A 1071 -25.07 -0.08 -25.31
C TYR A 1071 -24.88 0.29 -23.82
N VAL A 1072 -25.77 -0.22 -22.98
CA VAL A 1072 -25.71 -0.16 -21.51
C VAL A 1072 -25.51 -1.58 -20.98
N ASP A 1073 -24.46 -1.79 -20.19
CA ASP A 1073 -24.16 -3.06 -19.52
C ASP A 1073 -24.64 -2.99 -18.06
N PHE A 1074 -25.32 -4.05 -17.61
CA PHE A 1074 -25.90 -4.18 -16.27
C PHE A 1074 -25.09 -5.16 -15.42
N PHE A 1075 -24.81 -4.81 -14.16
CA PHE A 1075 -23.99 -5.61 -13.23
C PHE A 1075 -24.69 -5.81 -11.89
N LEU A 1076 -24.56 -7.01 -11.31
CA LEU A 1076 -25.09 -7.32 -9.99
C LEU A 1076 -24.28 -6.65 -8.88
N GLY A 1077 -24.99 -6.12 -7.89
CA GLY A 1077 -24.40 -5.86 -6.59
C GLY A 1077 -24.16 -7.18 -5.85
N GLY A 1078 -23.10 -7.23 -5.04
CA GLY A 1078 -22.80 -8.43 -4.22
C GLY A 1078 -23.90 -8.85 -3.24
N ASP A 1079 -24.88 -7.97 -2.99
CA ASP A 1079 -26.11 -8.21 -2.22
C ASP A 1079 -27.22 -8.96 -2.99
N GLU A 1080 -27.12 -9.08 -4.32
CA GLU A 1080 -28.10 -9.76 -5.18
C GLU A 1080 -27.64 -11.13 -5.71
N LYS A 1081 -26.50 -11.66 -5.22
CA LYS A 1081 -25.96 -12.97 -5.64
C LYS A 1081 -26.86 -14.14 -5.23
N ARG A 1082 -27.78 -14.52 -6.13
CA ARG A 1082 -28.55 -15.78 -6.09
C ARG A 1082 -27.79 -16.90 -6.81
N THR A 1083 -28.21 -18.15 -6.64
CA THR A 1083 -27.69 -19.29 -7.42
C THR A 1083 -27.93 -19.16 -8.93
N ASP A 1084 -28.95 -18.39 -9.30
CA ASP A 1084 -29.50 -18.35 -10.66
C ASP A 1084 -29.09 -17.07 -11.42
N LEU A 1085 -28.43 -16.13 -10.73
CA LEU A 1085 -27.99 -14.85 -11.26
C LEU A 1085 -26.52 -14.58 -10.88
N PRO A 1086 -25.63 -14.26 -11.84
CA PRO A 1086 -25.93 -13.97 -13.24
C PRO A 1086 -26.01 -15.26 -14.09
N PRO A 1087 -26.81 -15.26 -15.18
CA PRO A 1087 -27.02 -16.47 -15.98
C PRO A 1087 -25.73 -16.93 -16.67
N ARG A 1088 -25.49 -18.25 -16.71
CA ARG A 1088 -24.42 -18.88 -17.50
C ARG A 1088 -24.69 -18.72 -19.00
N LEU A 1089 -23.68 -18.83 -19.87
CA LEU A 1089 -23.82 -18.57 -21.32
C LEU A 1089 -25.00 -19.32 -21.96
N HIS A 1090 -25.17 -20.62 -21.65
CA HIS A 1090 -26.28 -21.43 -22.18
C HIS A 1090 -27.68 -20.93 -21.74
N GLN A 1091 -27.80 -20.27 -20.59
CA GLN A 1091 -29.06 -19.65 -20.12
C GLN A 1091 -29.32 -18.28 -20.76
N ARG A 1092 -28.34 -17.72 -21.50
CA ARG A 1092 -28.47 -16.46 -22.26
C ARG A 1092 -28.86 -16.67 -23.73
N PHE A 1093 -28.97 -17.92 -24.19
CA PHE A 1093 -29.36 -18.20 -25.57
C PHE A 1093 -30.88 -18.06 -25.76
N PRO A 1094 -31.35 -17.43 -26.84
CA PRO A 1094 -30.56 -16.88 -27.95
C PRO A 1094 -29.97 -15.49 -27.63
N LEU A 1095 -28.65 -15.36 -27.78
CA LEU A 1095 -27.90 -14.13 -27.48
C LEU A 1095 -27.72 -13.29 -28.75
N SER A 1096 -28.21 -12.05 -28.74
CA SER A 1096 -28.08 -11.09 -29.85
C SER A 1096 -26.80 -10.27 -29.76
N LEU A 1097 -25.99 -10.26 -30.83
CA LEU A 1097 -24.77 -9.44 -30.94
C LEU A 1097 -24.88 -8.52 -32.15
N VAL A 1098 -25.13 -7.23 -31.90
CA VAL A 1098 -25.40 -6.23 -32.96
C VAL A 1098 -24.10 -5.67 -33.55
N PHE A 1099 -24.06 -5.45 -34.87
CA PHE A 1099 -22.94 -4.80 -35.55
C PHE A 1099 -22.98 -3.27 -35.43
N GLY A 1100 -21.81 -2.65 -35.24
CA GLY A 1100 -21.59 -1.24 -35.59
C GLY A 1100 -21.48 -1.07 -37.11
N GLY A 1101 -21.42 0.18 -37.57
CA GLY A 1101 -21.41 0.56 -38.98
C GLY A 1101 -22.79 0.64 -39.64
N ASP A 1102 -22.84 1.24 -40.83
CA ASP A 1102 -23.99 1.25 -41.74
C ASP A 1102 -23.69 0.60 -43.10
N GLY A 1103 -22.48 0.07 -43.29
CA GLY A 1103 -22.02 -0.48 -44.56
C GLY A 1103 -21.61 0.59 -45.58
N SER A 1104 -21.38 1.82 -45.13
CA SER A 1104 -20.71 2.86 -45.92
C SER A 1104 -19.19 2.67 -45.91
N TYR A 1105 -18.49 3.36 -46.82
CA TYR A 1105 -17.02 3.37 -46.86
C TYR A 1105 -16.37 3.99 -45.61
N LEU A 1106 -17.09 4.88 -44.89
CA LEU A 1106 -16.59 5.56 -43.69
C LEU A 1106 -16.98 4.85 -42.38
N ALA A 1107 -18.01 4.01 -42.41
CA ALA A 1107 -18.48 3.20 -41.30
C ALA A 1107 -18.89 1.79 -41.80
N PRO A 1108 -17.92 0.95 -42.21
CA PRO A 1108 -18.19 -0.43 -42.62
C PRO A 1108 -18.75 -1.24 -41.45
N PHE A 1109 -19.54 -2.27 -41.74
CA PHE A 1109 -20.07 -3.13 -40.68
C PHE A 1109 -18.95 -3.80 -39.89
N SER A 1110 -19.11 -3.86 -38.58
CA SER A 1110 -18.17 -4.56 -37.69
C SER A 1110 -18.82 -5.04 -36.40
N LEU A 1111 -18.42 -6.22 -35.94
CA LEU A 1111 -18.69 -6.73 -34.61
C LEU A 1111 -17.59 -6.22 -33.66
N HIS A 1112 -17.98 -5.45 -32.66
CA HIS A 1112 -17.09 -5.03 -31.58
C HIS A 1112 -17.03 -6.14 -30.51
N ASN A 1113 -15.83 -6.45 -30.02
CA ASN A 1113 -15.61 -7.51 -29.04
C ASN A 1113 -14.78 -6.99 -27.87
N ASP A 1114 -15.45 -6.85 -26.72
CA ASP A 1114 -14.86 -6.36 -25.47
C ASP A 1114 -14.43 -7.54 -24.58
N ASN A 1115 -13.64 -7.28 -23.55
CA ASN A 1115 -13.25 -8.29 -22.55
C ASN A 1115 -14.47 -9.00 -21.92
N ILE A 1116 -15.60 -8.30 -21.73
CA ILE A 1116 -16.87 -8.89 -21.27
C ILE A 1116 -17.38 -9.93 -22.26
N LEU A 1117 -17.41 -9.64 -23.57
CA LEU A 1117 -17.91 -10.58 -24.58
C LEU A 1117 -16.95 -11.76 -24.77
N THR A 1118 -15.64 -11.53 -24.74
CA THR A 1118 -14.63 -12.59 -24.71
C THR A 1118 -14.82 -13.51 -23.50
N SER A 1119 -15.01 -12.95 -22.30
CA SER A 1119 -15.20 -13.72 -21.06
C SER A 1119 -16.53 -14.49 -21.03
N LEU A 1120 -17.62 -13.91 -21.55
CA LEU A 1120 -18.88 -14.64 -21.69
C LEU A 1120 -18.73 -15.82 -22.64
N MET A 1121 -18.11 -15.62 -23.80
CA MET A 1121 -17.91 -16.69 -24.79
C MET A 1121 -16.90 -17.75 -24.33
N SER A 1122 -15.94 -17.40 -23.47
CA SER A 1122 -14.94 -18.35 -22.92
C SER A 1122 -15.55 -19.49 -22.09
N GLN A 1123 -16.81 -19.35 -21.65
CA GLN A 1123 -17.56 -20.39 -20.95
C GLN A 1123 -17.86 -21.62 -21.84
N SER A 1124 -17.74 -21.51 -23.17
CA SER A 1124 -17.90 -22.63 -24.11
C SER A 1124 -16.83 -22.66 -25.20
N VAL A 1125 -16.39 -21.50 -25.71
CA VAL A 1125 -15.48 -21.38 -26.86
C VAL A 1125 -14.14 -20.76 -26.43
N PRO A 1126 -12.99 -21.41 -26.63
CA PRO A 1126 -11.69 -20.86 -26.26
C PRO A 1126 -11.46 -19.43 -26.79
N PRO A 1127 -10.98 -18.47 -25.96
CA PRO A 1127 -10.83 -17.07 -26.36
C PRO A 1127 -10.05 -16.84 -27.67
N THR A 1128 -9.01 -17.65 -27.90
CA THR A 1128 -8.18 -17.59 -29.12
C THR A 1128 -8.94 -17.97 -30.38
N ILE A 1129 -9.94 -18.85 -30.29
CA ILE A 1129 -10.85 -19.21 -31.38
C ILE A 1129 -11.87 -18.08 -31.59
N TRP A 1130 -12.44 -17.56 -30.50
CA TRP A 1130 -13.39 -16.43 -30.55
C TRP A 1130 -12.77 -15.17 -31.20
N TYR A 1131 -11.58 -14.73 -30.77
CA TYR A 1131 -10.89 -13.59 -31.38
C TYR A 1131 -10.59 -13.81 -32.88
N ARG A 1132 -10.17 -15.01 -33.27
CA ARG A 1132 -9.93 -15.36 -34.69
C ARG A 1132 -11.23 -15.33 -35.52
N LEU A 1133 -12.34 -15.79 -34.94
CA LEU A 1133 -13.65 -15.73 -35.57
C LEU A 1133 -14.15 -14.30 -35.74
N VAL A 1134 -14.05 -13.45 -34.71
CA VAL A 1134 -14.41 -12.03 -34.79
C VAL A 1134 -13.55 -11.29 -35.82
N ALA A 1135 -12.24 -11.56 -35.85
CA ALA A 1135 -11.33 -10.97 -36.85
C ALA A 1135 -11.68 -11.41 -38.29
N GLY A 1136 -11.93 -12.71 -38.50
CA GLY A 1136 -12.36 -13.25 -39.79
C GLY A 1136 -13.70 -12.70 -40.25
N LEU A 1137 -14.68 -12.62 -39.35
CA LEU A 1137 -15.99 -12.02 -39.62
C LEU A 1137 -15.85 -10.54 -39.98
N ASN A 1138 -15.07 -9.76 -39.22
CA ASN A 1138 -14.83 -8.35 -39.50
C ASN A 1138 -14.10 -8.12 -40.83
N ALA A 1139 -13.27 -9.06 -41.29
CA ALA A 1139 -12.71 -9.02 -42.64
C ALA A 1139 -13.78 -9.21 -43.73
N GLN A 1140 -14.77 -10.07 -43.51
CA GLN A 1140 -15.91 -10.26 -44.44
C GLN A 1140 -16.90 -9.08 -44.39
N LEU A 1141 -17.23 -8.56 -43.20
CA LEU A 1141 -18.17 -7.45 -43.01
C LEU A 1141 -17.69 -6.14 -43.66
N ARG A 1142 -16.36 -5.92 -43.76
CA ARG A 1142 -15.77 -4.81 -44.53
C ARG A 1142 -16.11 -4.83 -46.03
N LEU A 1143 -16.52 -5.97 -46.58
CA LEU A 1143 -16.95 -6.12 -47.97
C LEU A 1143 -18.47 -5.88 -48.15
N VAL A 1144 -19.22 -5.64 -47.06
CA VAL A 1144 -20.68 -5.50 -47.08
C VAL A 1144 -21.10 -4.06 -47.37
N CYS A 1145 -21.20 -3.74 -48.66
CA CYS A 1145 -21.68 -2.44 -49.13
C CYS A 1145 -23.20 -2.26 -48.91
N CYS A 1146 -23.60 -1.16 -48.26
CA CYS A 1146 -24.99 -0.80 -47.95
C CYS A 1146 -25.94 -0.81 -49.18
N GLY A 1147 -25.45 -0.47 -50.37
CA GLY A 1147 -26.26 -0.46 -51.60
C GLY A 1147 -26.61 -1.85 -52.17
N HIS A 1148 -25.91 -2.91 -51.76
CA HIS A 1148 -26.02 -4.25 -52.38
C HIS A 1148 -26.13 -5.41 -51.36
N LEU A 1149 -26.63 -5.12 -50.14
CA LEU A 1149 -26.72 -6.04 -48.99
C LEU A 1149 -27.15 -7.48 -49.33
N ARG A 1150 -28.16 -7.66 -50.20
CA ARG A 1150 -28.68 -9.00 -50.57
C ARG A 1150 -27.64 -9.87 -51.30
N ILE A 1151 -26.66 -9.27 -51.96
CA ILE A 1151 -25.57 -9.97 -52.63
C ILE A 1151 -24.37 -10.08 -51.70
N THR A 1152 -23.99 -8.98 -51.03
CA THR A 1152 -22.76 -8.91 -50.22
C THR A 1152 -22.86 -9.63 -48.87
N LEU A 1153 -24.05 -9.77 -48.28
CA LEU A 1153 -24.25 -10.65 -47.12
C LEU A 1153 -24.20 -12.14 -47.49
N GLY A 1154 -24.34 -12.49 -48.77
CA GLY A 1154 -24.30 -13.89 -49.23
C GLY A 1154 -22.93 -14.56 -48.98
N SER A 1155 -21.83 -13.81 -49.13
CA SER A 1155 -20.50 -14.31 -48.77
C SER A 1155 -20.28 -14.41 -47.26
N VAL A 1156 -20.92 -13.54 -46.46
CA VAL A 1156 -20.88 -13.61 -44.99
C VAL A 1156 -21.62 -14.85 -44.50
N VAL A 1157 -22.84 -15.11 -44.98
CA VAL A 1157 -23.62 -16.32 -44.65
C VAL A 1157 -22.86 -17.57 -45.10
N GLY A 1158 -22.37 -17.61 -46.34
CA GLY A 1158 -21.59 -18.76 -46.83
C GLY A 1158 -20.33 -19.01 -46.02
N TRP A 1159 -19.64 -17.97 -45.55
CA TRP A 1159 -18.47 -18.11 -44.66
C TRP A 1159 -18.88 -18.61 -43.26
N LEU A 1160 -19.98 -18.10 -42.70
CA LEU A 1160 -20.51 -18.59 -41.42
C LEU A 1160 -20.89 -20.08 -41.49
N GLU A 1161 -21.59 -20.50 -42.53
CA GLU A 1161 -22.00 -21.90 -42.73
C GLU A 1161 -20.82 -22.85 -43.00
N THR A 1162 -19.77 -22.40 -43.70
CA THR A 1162 -18.66 -23.28 -44.12
C THR A 1162 -17.43 -23.27 -43.21
N HIS A 1163 -17.22 -22.21 -42.42
CA HIS A 1163 -16.02 -22.05 -41.58
C HIS A 1163 -16.35 -21.82 -40.10
N ALA A 1164 -17.32 -20.95 -39.79
CA ALA A 1164 -17.62 -20.59 -38.40
C ALA A 1164 -18.45 -21.66 -37.68
N ASN A 1165 -19.64 -21.98 -38.17
CA ASN A 1165 -20.52 -22.95 -37.52
C ASN A 1165 -19.90 -24.36 -37.38
N PRO A 1166 -19.20 -24.92 -38.39
CA PRO A 1166 -18.52 -26.21 -38.22
C PRO A 1166 -17.44 -26.23 -37.13
N THR A 1167 -16.87 -25.07 -36.77
CA THR A 1167 -15.87 -24.95 -35.68
C THR A 1167 -16.45 -24.46 -34.36
N LEU A 1168 -17.73 -24.07 -34.32
CA LEU A 1168 -18.46 -23.69 -33.10
C LEU A 1168 -19.41 -24.79 -32.60
N CYS A 1169 -20.01 -25.59 -33.50
CA CYS A 1169 -20.88 -26.70 -33.11
C CYS A 1169 -20.13 -27.74 -32.26
N THR A 1170 -18.81 -27.90 -32.44
CA THR A 1170 -17.94 -28.72 -31.58
C THR A 1170 -17.83 -28.21 -30.14
N TYR A 1171 -18.25 -26.98 -29.88
CA TYR A 1171 -18.33 -26.34 -28.57
C TYR A 1171 -19.80 -26.11 -28.12
N GLY A 1172 -20.77 -26.74 -28.80
CA GLY A 1172 -22.20 -26.63 -28.48
C GLY A 1172 -22.83 -25.28 -28.84
N VAL A 1173 -22.18 -24.47 -29.67
CA VAL A 1173 -22.62 -23.12 -30.05
C VAL A 1173 -22.88 -23.04 -31.56
N ARG A 1174 -23.97 -22.38 -31.94
CA ARG A 1174 -24.32 -22.07 -33.34
C ARG A 1174 -24.49 -20.57 -33.51
N ILE A 1175 -24.09 -20.02 -34.65
CA ILE A 1175 -24.21 -18.61 -35.00
C ILE A 1175 -24.91 -18.44 -36.35
N ASP A 1176 -26.06 -17.77 -36.33
CA ASP A 1176 -26.80 -17.40 -37.54
C ASP A 1176 -26.81 -15.88 -37.72
N LEU A 1177 -26.78 -15.41 -38.98
CA LEU A 1177 -26.86 -13.99 -39.31
C LEU A 1177 -28.30 -13.48 -39.10
N ALA A 1178 -28.47 -12.46 -38.27
CA ALA A 1178 -29.76 -11.94 -37.86
C ALA A 1178 -30.02 -10.50 -38.33
N TRP A 1179 -31.29 -10.21 -38.52
CA TRP A 1179 -31.84 -8.86 -38.68
C TRP A 1179 -32.67 -8.51 -37.45
N PHE A 1180 -32.38 -7.36 -36.84
CA PHE A 1180 -33.10 -6.85 -35.68
C PHE A 1180 -34.11 -5.77 -36.10
N GLN A 1181 -35.06 -5.45 -35.21
CA GLN A 1181 -36.29 -4.76 -35.55
C GLN A 1181 -36.06 -3.44 -36.29
N PRO A 1182 -36.74 -3.17 -37.43
CA PRO A 1182 -36.54 -1.94 -38.18
C PRO A 1182 -37.00 -0.72 -37.37
N THR A 1183 -36.21 0.35 -37.43
CA THR A 1183 -36.49 1.61 -36.73
C THR A 1183 -37.59 2.43 -37.43
N ALA A 1184 -38.07 3.50 -36.79
CA ALA A 1184 -39.10 4.37 -37.35
C ALA A 1184 -38.65 5.07 -38.65
N CYS A 1185 -37.35 5.35 -38.82
CA CYS A 1185 -36.78 5.83 -40.08
C CYS A 1185 -36.44 4.72 -41.10
N GLY A 1186 -36.77 3.46 -40.82
CA GLY A 1186 -36.56 2.32 -41.73
C GLY A 1186 -35.11 1.81 -41.77
N HIS A 1187 -34.25 2.27 -40.87
CA HIS A 1187 -32.92 1.68 -40.68
C HIS A 1187 -33.06 0.26 -40.12
N ARG A 1188 -32.11 -0.61 -40.48
CA ARG A 1188 -32.10 -2.04 -40.10
C ARG A 1188 -30.80 -2.34 -39.39
N GLN A 1189 -30.90 -2.74 -38.12
CA GLN A 1189 -29.75 -3.26 -37.39
C GLN A 1189 -29.49 -4.71 -37.80
N PHE A 1190 -28.24 -4.99 -38.16
CA PHE A 1190 -27.77 -6.34 -38.49
C PHE A 1190 -26.86 -6.85 -37.37
N GLY A 1191 -26.74 -8.16 -37.24
CA GLY A 1191 -25.87 -8.77 -36.24
C GLY A 1191 -25.91 -10.29 -36.30
N LEU A 1192 -25.50 -10.91 -35.20
CA LEU A 1192 -25.53 -12.35 -35.02
C LEU A 1192 -26.60 -12.73 -33.98
N LEU A 1193 -27.20 -13.90 -34.18
CA LEU A 1193 -27.93 -14.63 -33.14
C LEU A 1193 -27.10 -15.85 -32.76
N VAL A 1194 -26.65 -15.92 -31.50
CA VAL A 1194 -25.89 -17.03 -30.95
C VAL A 1194 -26.84 -17.95 -30.20
N CYS A 1195 -26.89 -19.22 -30.60
CA CYS A 1195 -27.80 -20.24 -30.08
C CYS A 1195 -27.03 -21.46 -29.56
N ALA A 1196 -27.68 -22.30 -28.77
CA ALA A 1196 -27.20 -23.66 -28.54
C ALA A 1196 -27.23 -24.47 -29.84
N SER A 1197 -26.30 -25.41 -30.01
CA SER A 1197 -26.37 -26.41 -31.09
C SER A 1197 -27.40 -27.48 -30.73
N GLU A 1198 -28.41 -27.68 -31.59
CA GLU A 1198 -29.45 -28.71 -31.42
C GLU A 1198 -28.95 -30.09 -31.91
N ASP A 1199 -27.93 -30.66 -31.24
CA ASP A 1199 -27.46 -32.04 -31.48
C ASP A 1199 -27.09 -32.77 -30.16
N GLU A 1200 -27.14 -34.10 -30.18
CA GLU A 1200 -27.49 -34.97 -29.05
C GLU A 1200 -26.56 -35.02 -27.80
N SER A 1201 -27.21 -35.19 -26.63
CA SER A 1201 -26.72 -35.85 -25.40
C SER A 1201 -25.55 -35.21 -24.61
N VAL A 1202 -25.89 -34.54 -23.50
CA VAL A 1202 -24.93 -34.10 -22.47
C VAL A 1202 -24.61 -35.25 -21.50
N PRO A 1203 -23.34 -35.63 -21.29
CA PRO A 1203 -22.93 -36.47 -20.17
C PRO A 1203 -22.75 -35.62 -18.90
N THR A 1204 -23.40 -36.00 -17.80
CA THR A 1204 -23.27 -35.32 -16.50
C THR A 1204 -21.87 -35.52 -15.90
N SER A 1205 -21.10 -34.45 -15.76
CA SER A 1205 -19.85 -34.45 -14.98
C SER A 1205 -20.15 -34.41 -13.49
N VAL A 1206 -19.62 -35.40 -12.76
CA VAL A 1206 -19.84 -35.66 -11.33
C VAL A 1206 -19.39 -34.49 -10.44
N GLU A 1207 -20.24 -34.10 -9.48
CA GLU A 1207 -19.82 -33.60 -8.16
C GLU A 1207 -20.40 -34.47 -7.04
N GLY A 1208 -19.82 -34.38 -5.85
CA GLY A 1208 -19.90 -35.42 -4.81
C GLY A 1208 -21.25 -35.56 -4.08
N VAL A 1209 -21.53 -36.79 -3.66
CA VAL A 1209 -22.66 -37.14 -2.78
C VAL A 1209 -22.30 -36.83 -1.32
N ASP A 1210 -23.19 -36.14 -0.60
CA ASP A 1210 -23.51 -36.50 0.78
C ASP A 1210 -24.89 -35.94 1.26
N GLY A 1211 -25.45 -36.52 2.33
CA GLY A 1211 -26.47 -35.85 3.16
C GLY A 1211 -27.94 -35.83 2.69
N SER A 1212 -28.60 -36.99 2.56
CA SER A 1212 -30.04 -37.10 2.20
C SER A 1212 -31.04 -36.53 3.22
N SER A 1213 -32.12 -35.89 2.74
CA SER A 1213 -33.46 -35.96 3.38
C SER A 1213 -34.59 -35.79 2.33
N PHE A 1214 -35.82 -36.21 2.66
CA PHE A 1214 -36.91 -36.46 1.69
C PHE A 1214 -37.84 -35.25 1.43
N PRO A 1215 -38.57 -35.23 0.30
CA PRO A 1215 -39.41 -34.10 -0.12
C PRO A 1215 -40.88 -34.22 0.32
N GLU A 1216 -41.60 -33.09 0.34
CA GLU A 1216 -43.06 -33.06 0.15
C GLU A 1216 -43.45 -32.11 -0.99
N HIS A 1217 -44.34 -32.57 -1.86
CA HIS A 1217 -45.06 -31.70 -2.79
C HIS A 1217 -46.08 -30.86 -2.01
N LEU A 1218 -46.26 -29.59 -2.39
CA LEU A 1218 -47.61 -29.06 -2.64
C LEU A 1218 -47.60 -27.79 -3.49
N SER A 1219 -48.40 -27.85 -4.56
CA SER A 1219 -48.59 -26.84 -5.60
C SER A 1219 -48.95 -25.43 -5.10
N ARG A 1220 -48.37 -24.41 -5.76
CA ARG A 1220 -49.20 -23.48 -6.54
C ARG A 1220 -48.46 -22.85 -7.71
#